data_AF-A0A2G2QGS2-F1
#
_entry.id   AF-A0A2G2QGS2-F1
#
_cell.length_a   1.000
_cell.length_b   1.000
_cell.length_c   1.000
_cell.angle_alpha   90.00
_cell.angle_beta   90.00
_cell.angle_gamma   90.00
#
_symmetry.space_group_name_H-M   'P 1'
#
loop_
_entity.id
_entity.type
_entity.pdbx_description
1 polymer ?
#
loop_
_entity_poly.entity_id
_entity_poly.type
_entity_poly.pdbx_seq_one_letter_code
_entity_poly.pdbx_strand_id
1 'polypeptide(L)'
;MPAFRIKLYGLSDADKTSLKSMLKLVSDLLTHQWVIVGVKSDAELSIYSFDSEEGIAAWQQRDNTLTALLTNKGNITEPIDIVLKKPLRTSNFSEVLNIVEDKITSKNQALVAKEKRPTEQVKEVKNSAKKSPSLFASLSSNLSKYLSKQEKVAPKPELILKIVEESPIPADSILEIAALKKWIEQQNNQDNHIFVSTLLSNLVPLNRTPVPSQKRLELLELYHNAINNIIFTHVATENQQFNRTLDLALEELAIGYKIVVNFIFNDESKPYSNGIFIFAVNRAVRQLILHILHAYTIYAVEPKHAFHELHQLYMYADQYKFSHKQITLKKLKTSGNIFHFYNQFMLCAIADPYSLAKREVIKLFNLMDKLADKVEITSLTKKQIAATSDFLMTGHFCIDPASDKLPIALTKTPTEIRSLAQTRLLNTQTILHIIGDIIQHNSLDGQNIHEIDVQLLKKILPQLNTTYEREFHRLPAAKNRYITVAIGIASIHAHICELPSEDTVIWTVLNQGEGGLLTSSSEDRDDKPLRIGDFIGIFEPDMPIKLAEIKWLQMTRDDITAIGLEYHLGEPTAVTCTADNEDSSYPALLIPEHDRIHQPTLIAEKGLFSASRGLTIINKDKPMTITADTLIENAFNYEQFSFTISK
;
A
#
# COMPACT_ATOMS: atom_id res chain seq x y z
N MET A 1 6.39 45.61 1.53
CA MET A 1 7.23 44.49 2.03
C MET A 1 8.34 44.23 1.00
N PRO A 2 9.54 43.80 1.41
CA PRO A 2 10.59 43.46 0.45
C PRO A 2 10.10 42.35 -0.48
N ALA A 3 10.45 42.45 -1.77
CA ALA A 3 10.09 41.42 -2.75
C ALA A 3 10.85 40.12 -2.46
N PHE A 4 10.19 38.97 -2.63
CA PHE A 4 10.85 37.67 -2.59
C PHE A 4 11.70 37.48 -3.85
N ARG A 5 12.82 36.76 -3.69
CA ARG A 5 13.88 36.69 -4.67
C ARG A 5 14.03 35.27 -5.20
N ILE A 6 14.13 35.15 -6.52
CA ILE A 6 14.36 33.90 -7.25
C ILE A 6 15.76 33.91 -7.86
N LYS A 7 16.54 32.86 -7.62
CA LYS A 7 17.77 32.57 -8.37
C LYS A 7 17.52 31.52 -9.45
N LEU A 8 18.21 31.67 -10.58
CA LEU A 8 18.14 30.73 -11.69
C LEU A 8 19.54 30.16 -11.97
N TYR A 9 19.64 28.84 -12.10
CA TYR A 9 20.90 28.12 -12.33
C TYR A 9 20.81 27.19 -13.54
N GLY A 10 21.66 27.41 -14.54
CA GLY A 10 21.74 26.54 -15.72
C GLY A 10 20.55 26.62 -16.68
N LEU A 11 19.71 27.64 -16.57
CA LEU A 11 18.57 27.85 -17.48
C LEU A 11 19.01 28.52 -18.79
N SER A 12 18.39 28.12 -19.90
CA SER A 12 18.59 28.78 -21.19
C SER A 12 18.03 30.21 -21.20
N ASP A 13 18.47 31.06 -22.13
CA ASP A 13 17.95 32.43 -22.23
C ASP A 13 16.45 32.46 -22.58
N ALA A 14 15.97 31.47 -23.35
CA ALA A 14 14.56 31.28 -23.62
C ALA A 14 13.78 30.99 -22.32
N ASP A 15 14.30 30.12 -21.45
CA ASP A 15 13.68 29.78 -20.16
C ASP A 15 13.68 30.97 -19.20
N LYS A 16 14.79 31.72 -19.12
CA LYS A 16 14.87 32.95 -18.33
C LYS A 16 13.84 33.99 -18.78
N THR A 17 13.66 34.12 -20.09
CA THR A 17 12.69 35.05 -20.70
C THR A 17 11.25 34.60 -20.44
N SER A 18 11.01 33.29 -20.55
CA SER A 18 9.72 32.67 -20.23
C SER A 18 9.35 32.90 -18.76
N LEU A 19 10.26 32.61 -17.81
CA LEU A 19 10.03 32.84 -16.38
C LEU A 19 9.78 34.32 -16.05
N LYS A 20 10.54 35.25 -16.64
CA LYS A 20 10.29 36.70 -16.46
C LYS A 20 8.91 37.11 -16.98
N SER A 21 8.51 36.59 -18.14
CA SER A 21 7.19 36.85 -18.72
C SER A 21 6.08 36.27 -17.85
N MET A 22 6.28 35.05 -17.35
CA MET A 22 5.35 34.37 -16.44
C MET A 22 5.18 35.13 -15.13
N LEU A 23 6.26 35.57 -14.48
CA LEU A 23 6.21 36.40 -13.27
C LEU A 23 5.39 37.68 -13.47
N LYS A 24 5.52 38.31 -14.65
CA LYS A 24 4.74 39.49 -15.00
C LYS A 24 3.25 39.17 -15.20
N LEU A 25 2.94 38.01 -15.79
CA LEU A 25 1.55 37.58 -16.01
C LEU A 25 0.83 37.16 -14.73
N VAL A 26 1.56 36.60 -13.76
CA VAL A 26 0.98 36.12 -12.51
C VAL A 26 0.99 37.17 -11.39
N SER A 27 1.51 38.39 -11.61
CA SER A 27 1.71 39.39 -10.56
C SER A 27 0.45 39.67 -9.74
N ASP A 28 -0.71 39.70 -10.39
CA ASP A 28 -2.00 40.02 -9.78
C ASP A 28 -2.59 38.82 -9.00
N LEU A 29 -2.00 37.63 -9.15
CA LEU A 29 -2.36 36.39 -8.48
C LEU A 29 -1.45 36.05 -7.29
N LEU A 30 -0.40 36.85 -7.06
CA LEU A 30 0.58 36.63 -6.02
C LEU A 30 0.30 37.53 -4.81
N THR A 31 0.47 36.96 -3.62
CA THR A 31 0.30 37.68 -2.35
C THR A 31 1.46 38.63 -2.04
N HIS A 32 2.68 38.33 -2.54
CA HIS A 32 3.84 39.22 -2.51
C HIS A 32 4.49 39.37 -3.89
N GLN A 33 5.25 40.44 -4.07
CA GLN A 33 6.03 40.65 -5.28
C GLN A 33 7.24 39.70 -5.32
N TRP A 34 7.48 39.08 -6.47
CA TRP A 34 8.63 38.21 -6.74
C TRP A 34 9.56 38.83 -7.80
N VAL A 35 10.86 38.75 -7.59
CA VAL A 35 11.89 39.27 -8.50
C VAL A 35 12.99 38.24 -8.75
N ILE A 36 13.47 38.15 -9.99
CA ILE A 36 14.64 37.33 -10.32
C ILE A 36 15.90 38.14 -10.03
N VAL A 37 16.80 37.58 -9.23
CA VAL A 37 18.06 38.23 -8.82
C VAL A 37 19.28 37.53 -9.42
N GLY A 38 20.41 38.24 -9.45
CA GLY A 38 21.68 37.70 -9.90
C GLY A 38 22.31 36.72 -8.90
N VAL A 39 23.31 35.97 -9.38
CA VAL A 39 23.95 34.85 -8.65
C VAL A 39 24.54 35.25 -7.28
N LYS A 40 24.92 36.52 -7.10
CA LYS A 40 25.57 37.06 -5.89
C LYS A 40 24.62 37.57 -4.78
N SER A 41 23.30 37.49 -4.94
CA SER A 41 22.33 38.03 -3.97
C SER A 41 21.56 36.92 -3.28
N ASP A 42 21.35 36.90 -1.97
CA ASP A 42 20.53 35.85 -1.33
C ASP A 42 19.13 35.73 -1.95
N ALA A 43 18.58 34.51 -1.98
CA ALA A 43 17.27 34.22 -2.55
C ALA A 43 16.49 33.22 -1.73
N GLU A 44 15.17 33.40 -1.71
CA GLU A 44 14.26 32.52 -0.98
C GLU A 44 13.82 31.30 -1.80
N LEU A 45 14.01 31.33 -3.13
CA LEU A 45 13.78 30.21 -4.05
C LEU A 45 14.92 30.11 -5.08
N SER A 46 15.47 28.92 -5.27
CA SER A 46 16.48 28.63 -6.30
C SER A 46 15.93 27.65 -7.32
N ILE A 47 15.84 28.06 -8.60
CA ILE A 47 15.37 27.23 -9.72
C ILE A 47 16.57 26.73 -10.53
N TYR A 48 16.69 25.41 -10.65
CA TYR A 48 17.73 24.72 -11.39
C TYR A 48 17.19 24.16 -12.70
N SER A 49 18.09 23.89 -13.64
CA SER A 49 17.82 23.10 -14.84
C SER A 49 18.90 22.04 -14.96
N PHE A 50 18.50 20.77 -15.01
CA PHE A 50 19.44 19.65 -15.22
C PHE A 50 19.75 19.41 -16.70
N ASP A 51 19.19 20.22 -17.58
CA ASP A 51 19.51 20.21 -19.01
C ASP A 51 20.87 20.88 -19.31
N SER A 52 21.59 21.38 -18.29
CA SER A 52 22.92 21.97 -18.45
C SER A 52 23.89 21.56 -17.33
N GLU A 53 25.17 21.43 -17.69
CA GLU A 53 26.26 21.13 -16.74
C GLU A 53 26.38 22.19 -15.63
N GLU A 54 26.13 23.46 -15.96
CA GLU A 54 26.10 24.56 -14.98
C GLU A 54 25.02 24.36 -13.92
N GLY A 55 23.82 23.93 -14.32
CA GLY A 55 22.73 23.68 -13.39
C GLY A 55 22.95 22.45 -12.52
N ILE A 56 23.58 21.40 -13.05
CA ILE A 56 23.97 20.20 -12.30
C ILE A 56 25.07 20.54 -11.28
N ALA A 57 26.10 21.29 -11.69
CA ALA A 57 27.17 21.71 -10.79
C ALA A 57 26.64 22.60 -9.65
N ALA A 58 25.75 23.54 -9.96
CA ALA A 58 25.11 24.39 -8.96
C ALA A 58 24.19 23.62 -8.00
N TRP A 59 23.57 22.52 -8.46
CA TRP A 59 22.75 21.64 -7.63
C TRP A 59 23.58 20.88 -6.58
N GLN A 60 24.79 20.43 -6.95
CA GLN A 60 25.70 19.73 -6.05
C GLN A 60 26.26 20.62 -4.95
N GLN A 61 26.33 21.94 -5.20
CA GLN A 61 26.84 22.94 -4.26
C GLN A 61 25.72 23.75 -3.59
N ARG A 62 24.49 23.24 -3.59
CA ARG A 62 23.33 23.99 -3.09
C ARG A 62 23.36 24.18 -1.57
N ASP A 63 22.91 25.35 -1.14
CA ASP A 63 22.60 25.65 0.26
C ASP A 63 21.18 25.18 0.61
N ASN A 64 20.85 25.22 1.91
CA ASN A 64 19.57 24.76 2.48
C ASN A 64 18.36 25.68 2.19
N THR A 65 18.33 26.30 1.02
CA THR A 65 17.24 27.14 0.49
C THR A 65 16.21 26.29 -0.26
N LEU A 66 14.96 26.77 -0.35
CA LEU A 66 13.92 26.08 -1.11
C LEU A 66 14.35 25.95 -2.59
N THR A 67 14.22 24.75 -3.14
CA THR A 67 14.69 24.41 -4.47
C THR A 67 13.55 24.09 -5.44
N ALA A 68 13.72 24.48 -6.70
CA ALA A 68 12.85 24.04 -7.77
C ALA A 68 13.66 23.51 -8.97
N LEU A 69 13.13 22.55 -9.70
CA LEU A 69 13.68 22.09 -10.98
C LEU A 69 12.74 22.47 -12.11
N LEU A 70 13.27 23.18 -13.11
CA LEU A 70 12.59 23.41 -14.37
C LEU A 70 12.99 22.31 -15.37
N THR A 71 12.04 21.49 -15.81
CA THR A 71 12.32 20.28 -16.61
C THR A 71 11.29 20.03 -17.70
N ASN A 72 11.74 19.37 -18.78
CA ASN A 72 10.88 18.77 -19.80
C ASN A 72 10.45 17.33 -19.47
N LYS A 73 11.14 16.67 -18.52
CA LYS A 73 10.97 15.24 -18.17
C LYS A 73 10.32 15.10 -16.80
N GLY A 74 9.37 14.16 -16.67
CA GLY A 74 8.60 13.95 -15.44
C GLY A 74 9.28 13.09 -14.36
N ASN A 75 10.24 12.24 -14.74
CA ASN A 75 10.96 11.37 -13.81
C ASN A 75 12.17 12.10 -13.23
N ILE A 76 12.17 12.28 -11.91
CA ILE A 76 13.24 12.93 -11.16
C ILE A 76 13.63 12.00 -10.02
N THR A 77 14.90 11.62 -9.99
CA THR A 77 15.50 10.76 -8.96
C THR A 77 16.12 11.55 -7.80
N GLU A 78 16.23 12.87 -7.96
CA GLU A 78 16.86 13.78 -7.00
C GLU A 78 15.84 14.40 -6.03
N PRO A 79 16.22 14.66 -4.76
CA PRO A 79 15.33 15.22 -3.74
C PRO A 79 15.11 16.72 -3.97
N ILE A 80 14.16 17.07 -4.83
CA ILE A 80 13.82 18.44 -5.23
C ILE A 80 12.50 18.86 -4.57
N ASP A 81 12.46 20.06 -3.95
CA ASP A 81 11.25 20.51 -3.25
C ASP A 81 10.08 20.83 -4.20
N ILE A 82 10.39 21.32 -5.40
CA ILE A 82 9.41 21.83 -6.37
C ILE A 82 9.80 21.43 -7.80
N VAL A 83 8.85 20.93 -8.59
CA VAL A 83 9.09 20.60 -10.01
C VAL A 83 8.22 21.47 -10.90
N LEU A 84 8.86 22.28 -11.74
CA LEU A 84 8.23 23.09 -12.76
C LEU A 84 8.38 22.38 -14.12
N LYS A 85 7.27 21.80 -14.62
CA LYS A 85 7.25 21.20 -15.96
C LYS A 85 7.09 22.28 -17.03
N LYS A 86 7.89 22.20 -18.11
CA LYS A 86 7.66 23.00 -19.33
C LYS A 86 6.58 22.34 -20.20
N PRO A 87 5.71 23.10 -20.89
CA PRO A 87 5.62 24.56 -20.85
C PRO A 87 4.99 25.07 -19.55
N LEU A 88 5.52 26.18 -19.02
CA LEU A 88 5.00 26.81 -17.81
C LEU A 88 3.58 27.32 -18.03
N ARG A 89 2.66 26.97 -17.12
CA ARG A 89 1.27 27.46 -17.11
C ARG A 89 1.07 28.48 -16.00
N THR A 90 0.27 29.51 -16.25
CA THR A 90 0.10 30.67 -15.35
C THR A 90 -0.48 30.26 -14.01
N SER A 91 -1.52 29.40 -14.03
CA SER A 91 -2.12 28.83 -12.82
C SER A 91 -1.11 28.07 -11.96
N ASN A 92 -0.31 27.19 -12.58
CA ASN A 92 0.65 26.34 -11.88
C ASN A 92 1.79 27.18 -11.28
N PHE A 93 2.26 28.18 -12.03
CA PHE A 93 3.38 29.02 -11.61
C PHE A 93 2.98 29.98 -10.47
N SER A 94 1.80 30.61 -10.54
CA SER A 94 1.30 31.47 -9.45
C SER A 94 1.10 30.70 -8.15
N GLU A 95 0.57 29.49 -8.25
CA GLU A 95 0.26 28.66 -7.09
C GLU A 95 1.52 28.15 -6.39
N VAL A 96 2.55 27.76 -7.15
CA VAL A 96 3.86 27.38 -6.61
C VAL A 96 4.46 28.53 -5.80
N LEU A 97 4.45 29.76 -6.34
CA LEU A 97 5.04 30.92 -5.63
C LEU A 97 4.28 31.27 -4.35
N ASN A 98 2.95 31.16 -4.35
CA ASN A 98 2.14 31.36 -3.14
C ASN A 98 2.42 30.28 -2.06
N ILE A 99 2.67 29.02 -2.45
CA ILE A 99 3.06 27.95 -1.51
C ILE A 99 4.46 28.21 -0.92
N VAL A 100 5.40 28.66 -1.75
CA VAL A 100 6.74 29.02 -1.28
C VAL A 100 6.64 30.16 -0.27
N GLU A 101 5.80 31.16 -0.53
CA GLU A 101 5.52 32.24 0.39
C GLU A 101 4.95 31.76 1.73
N ASP A 102 3.96 30.87 1.72
CA ASP A 102 3.38 30.30 2.94
C ASP A 102 4.45 29.57 3.79
N LYS A 103 5.35 28.82 3.12
CA LYS A 103 6.47 28.14 3.78
C LYS A 103 7.49 29.11 4.37
N ILE A 104 7.83 30.18 3.66
CA ILE A 104 8.76 31.22 4.16
C ILE A 104 8.14 31.95 5.36
N THR A 105 6.87 32.32 5.26
CA THR A 105 6.13 33.05 6.29
C THR A 105 6.02 32.23 7.57
N SER A 106 5.72 30.93 7.44
CA SER A 106 5.64 29.98 8.56
C SER A 106 7.00 29.76 9.24
N LYS A 107 8.09 29.66 8.46
CA LYS A 107 9.47 29.54 8.99
C LYS A 107 9.90 30.80 9.75
N ASN A 108 9.54 31.97 9.25
CA ASN A 108 9.83 33.25 9.91
C ASN A 108 9.01 33.44 11.19
N GLN A 109 7.74 33.00 11.23
CA GLN A 109 6.92 33.02 12.44
C GLN A 109 7.46 32.08 13.53
N ALA A 110 8.00 30.91 13.15
CA ALA A 110 8.62 29.97 14.08
C ALA A 110 9.95 30.50 14.69
N LEU A 111 10.71 31.30 13.93
CA LEU A 111 11.93 31.95 14.41
C LEU A 111 11.61 33.10 15.40
N VAL A 112 10.60 33.91 15.10
CA VAL A 112 10.13 34.99 15.99
C VAL A 112 9.51 34.44 17.30
N ALA A 113 8.89 33.25 17.25
CA ALA A 113 8.38 32.57 18.45
C ALA A 113 9.51 31.98 19.33
N LYS A 114 10.69 31.69 18.76
CA LYS A 114 11.87 31.23 19.51
C LYS A 114 12.62 32.36 20.23
N GLU A 115 12.60 33.59 19.71
CA GLU A 115 13.25 34.75 20.34
C GLU A 115 12.44 35.35 21.51
N LYS A 116 11.16 35.00 21.67
CA LYS A 116 10.27 35.54 22.73
C LYS A 116 10.09 34.65 23.96
N ARG A 117 11.07 33.83 24.34
CA ARG A 117 11.07 33.13 25.65
C ARG A 117 11.97 33.89 26.64
N PRO A 118 11.47 34.29 27.83
CA PRO A 118 12.32 34.88 28.86
C PRO A 118 13.28 33.84 29.42
N THR A 119 14.52 34.24 29.63
CA THR A 119 15.56 33.50 30.34
C THR A 119 15.19 33.26 31.80
N GLU A 120 14.88 32.02 32.17
CA GLU A 120 14.73 31.61 33.57
C GLU A 120 16.10 31.42 34.22
N GLN A 121 16.32 32.20 35.26
CA GLN A 121 17.45 32.09 36.18
C GLN A 121 17.28 30.87 37.10
N VAL A 122 18.39 30.16 37.26
CA VAL A 122 18.62 29.08 38.22
C VAL A 122 18.33 29.54 39.65
N LYS A 123 17.44 28.83 40.38
CA LYS A 123 17.47 28.79 41.85
C LYS A 123 17.10 27.41 42.42
N GLU A 124 17.85 27.09 43.46
CA GLU A 124 17.97 25.83 44.18
C GLU A 124 16.75 25.42 45.02
N VAL A 125 16.73 24.13 45.30
CA VAL A 125 15.85 23.34 46.18
C VAL A 125 15.79 23.87 47.62
N LYS A 126 14.58 23.82 48.24
CA LYS A 126 14.41 23.49 49.68
C LYS A 126 12.97 23.04 50.04
N ASN A 127 12.93 22.06 50.94
CA ASN A 127 11.80 21.30 51.48
C ASN A 127 10.72 22.12 52.22
N SER A 128 9.46 21.62 52.25
CA SER A 128 8.79 21.07 53.47
C SER A 128 7.24 21.01 53.43
N ALA A 129 6.73 19.82 53.74
CA ALA A 129 5.55 19.40 54.54
C ALA A 129 4.21 20.20 54.63
N LYS A 130 3.12 19.43 54.34
CA LYS A 130 1.83 19.23 55.06
C LYS A 130 0.85 20.41 55.30
N LYS A 131 -0.39 20.28 54.80
CA LYS A 131 -1.67 20.02 55.55
C LYS A 131 -2.92 20.37 54.71
N SER A 132 -3.89 19.45 54.66
CA SER A 132 -5.34 19.69 54.42
C SER A 132 -6.04 20.01 55.77
N PRO A 133 -7.36 20.35 55.89
CA PRO A 133 -8.48 20.17 54.95
C PRO A 133 -9.60 21.27 54.91
N SER A 134 -10.51 21.10 53.95
CA SER A 134 -11.93 21.52 53.78
C SER A 134 -12.67 22.41 54.80
N LEU A 135 -13.56 23.32 54.32
CA LEU A 135 -15.04 23.20 54.40
C LEU A 135 -15.83 24.50 54.08
N PHE A 136 -17.00 24.32 53.40
CA PHE A 136 -18.20 25.17 53.24
C PHE A 136 -18.08 26.52 52.50
N ALA A 137 -19.14 27.13 51.95
CA ALA A 137 -20.33 26.72 51.19
C ALA A 137 -21.03 28.04 50.84
N SER A 138 -21.68 28.08 49.67
CA SER A 138 -22.83 28.92 49.28
C SER A 138 -22.79 30.44 49.47
N LEU A 139 -23.09 31.17 48.39
CA LEU A 139 -24.29 32.02 48.29
C LEU A 139 -24.54 32.43 46.82
N SER A 140 -25.70 32.03 46.32
CA SER A 140 -26.34 32.40 45.05
C SER A 140 -26.89 33.83 45.07
N SER A 141 -26.88 34.56 43.95
CA SER A 141 -28.06 34.93 43.12
C SER A 141 -27.82 36.40 42.69
N ASN A 142 -27.99 36.88 41.46
CA ASN A 142 -29.18 36.86 40.60
C ASN A 142 -28.85 37.44 39.21
N LEU A 143 -29.54 36.91 38.18
CA LEU A 143 -29.94 37.51 36.89
C LEU A 143 -28.83 37.93 35.89
N SER A 144 -28.89 37.62 34.59
CA SER A 144 -30.07 37.44 33.73
C SER A 144 -29.74 36.76 32.38
N LYS A 145 -30.73 35.99 31.91
CA LYS A 145 -31.15 35.80 30.51
C LYS A 145 -30.07 35.92 29.42
N TYR A 146 -29.53 34.79 28.96
CA TYR A 146 -29.35 34.55 27.53
C TYR A 146 -29.40 33.05 27.22
N LEU A 147 -30.52 32.67 26.60
CA LEU A 147 -30.75 31.56 25.68
C LEU A 147 -29.87 30.31 25.81
N SER A 148 -30.50 29.25 26.32
CA SER A 148 -30.17 27.86 26.05
C SER A 148 -30.08 27.60 24.55
N LYS A 149 -28.87 27.68 24.00
CA LYS A 149 -28.53 26.92 22.80
C LYS A 149 -28.28 25.50 23.27
N GLN A 150 -29.34 24.69 23.32
CA GLN A 150 -29.15 23.24 23.26
C GLN A 150 -28.37 23.00 21.97
N GLU A 151 -27.07 22.72 22.10
CA GLU A 151 -26.35 22.04 21.02
C GLU A 151 -27.16 20.78 20.73
N LYS A 152 -27.79 20.75 19.56
CA LYS A 152 -28.37 19.52 19.02
C LYS A 152 -27.24 18.50 19.02
N VAL A 153 -27.28 17.56 19.96
CA VAL A 153 -26.39 16.39 19.95
C VAL A 153 -26.59 15.77 18.58
N ALA A 154 -25.55 15.76 17.76
CA ALA A 154 -25.61 15.13 16.45
C ALA A 154 -26.15 13.71 16.61
N PRO A 155 -27.04 13.24 15.74
CA PRO A 155 -27.58 11.89 15.84
C PRO A 155 -26.41 10.89 15.92
N LYS A 156 -26.54 9.91 16.81
CA LYS A 156 -25.56 8.84 16.99
C LYS A 156 -25.29 8.22 15.60
N PRO A 157 -24.04 8.24 15.11
CA PRO A 157 -23.72 7.68 13.81
C PRO A 157 -24.05 6.19 13.82
N GLU A 158 -24.73 5.71 12.78
CA GLU A 158 -25.11 4.30 12.65
C GLU A 158 -23.88 3.43 12.40
N LEU A 159 -23.81 2.28 13.06
CA LEU A 159 -22.78 1.25 12.81
C LEU A 159 -23.46 0.08 12.10
N ILE A 160 -23.14 -0.11 10.82
CA ILE A 160 -23.74 -1.17 9.99
C ILE A 160 -22.76 -2.35 10.00
N LEU A 161 -22.93 -3.23 10.99
CA LEU A 161 -22.07 -4.39 11.19
C LEU A 161 -22.77 -5.67 10.75
N LYS A 162 -22.09 -6.48 9.93
CA LYS A 162 -22.50 -7.85 9.61
C LYS A 162 -22.34 -8.71 10.87
N ILE A 163 -23.47 -9.08 11.46
CA ILE A 163 -23.59 -10.03 12.57
C ILE A 163 -24.47 -11.20 12.17
N VAL A 164 -24.41 -12.29 12.94
CA VAL A 164 -25.29 -13.46 12.76
C VAL A 164 -26.43 -13.40 13.77
N GLU A 165 -27.59 -13.95 13.39
CA GLU A 165 -28.75 -14.05 14.27
C GLU A 165 -28.55 -15.17 15.31
N GLU A 166 -29.10 -14.96 16.50
CA GLU A 166 -29.08 -15.96 17.56
C GLU A 166 -30.04 -17.11 17.22
N SER A 167 -29.59 -18.34 17.48
CA SER A 167 -30.42 -19.53 17.40
C SER A 167 -30.92 -19.91 18.80
N PRO A 168 -32.22 -20.21 18.96
CA PRO A 168 -32.78 -20.68 20.23
C PRO A 168 -32.38 -22.14 20.55
N ILE A 169 -31.75 -22.85 19.62
CA ILE A 169 -31.32 -24.23 19.79
C ILE A 169 -30.02 -24.25 20.63
N PRO A 170 -29.92 -25.09 21.69
CA PRO A 170 -28.69 -25.22 22.47
C PRO A 170 -27.52 -25.55 21.55
N ALA A 171 -26.49 -24.70 21.57
CA ALA A 171 -25.31 -24.91 20.76
C ALA A 171 -24.41 -26.00 21.35
N ASP A 172 -23.72 -26.72 20.46
CA ASP A 172 -22.66 -27.68 20.79
C ASP A 172 -21.33 -26.98 21.16
N SER A 173 -21.40 -25.75 21.67
CA SER A 173 -20.24 -24.92 22.00
C SER A 173 -19.82 -25.06 23.45
N ILE A 174 -18.52 -25.02 23.70
CA ILE A 174 -17.97 -25.06 25.06
C ILE A 174 -18.05 -23.66 25.66
N LEU A 175 -19.02 -23.43 26.54
CA LEU A 175 -19.25 -22.12 27.15
C LEU A 175 -18.44 -21.88 28.43
N GLU A 176 -17.88 -22.92 29.04
CA GLU A 176 -17.08 -22.80 30.25
C GLU A 176 -15.62 -22.46 29.92
N ILE A 177 -15.15 -21.29 30.36
CA ILE A 177 -13.86 -20.71 29.98
C ILE A 177 -12.68 -21.66 30.27
N ALA A 178 -12.67 -22.28 31.46
CA ALA A 178 -11.61 -23.22 31.84
C ALA A 178 -11.65 -24.52 31.01
N ALA A 179 -12.85 -25.01 30.69
CA ALA A 179 -13.02 -26.19 29.85
C ALA A 179 -12.58 -25.91 28.41
N LEU A 180 -12.97 -24.76 27.85
CA LEU A 180 -12.55 -24.33 26.52
C LEU A 180 -11.03 -24.18 26.43
N LYS A 181 -10.41 -23.52 27.40
CA LYS A 181 -8.95 -23.36 27.44
C LYS A 181 -8.24 -24.72 27.42
N LYS A 182 -8.64 -25.65 28.29
CA LYS A 182 -8.07 -27.00 28.34
C LYS A 182 -8.30 -27.76 27.03
N TRP A 183 -9.49 -27.63 26.43
CA TRP A 183 -9.81 -28.27 25.16
C TRP A 183 -8.93 -27.75 24.02
N ILE A 184 -8.73 -26.42 23.89
CA ILE A 184 -7.82 -25.83 22.90
C ILE A 184 -6.38 -26.34 23.11
N GLU A 185 -5.89 -26.34 24.36
CA GLU A 185 -4.55 -26.84 24.68
C GLU A 185 -4.36 -28.31 24.28
N GLN A 186 -5.40 -29.14 24.39
CA GLN A 186 -5.37 -30.54 23.97
C GLN A 186 -5.34 -30.70 22.45
N GLN A 187 -6.00 -29.81 21.69
CA GLN A 187 -6.01 -29.87 20.22
C GLN A 187 -4.74 -29.28 19.58
N ASN A 188 -3.98 -28.44 20.29
CA ASN A 188 -2.83 -27.69 19.75
C ASN A 188 -1.66 -28.56 19.24
N ASN A 189 -1.68 -29.88 19.48
CA ASN A 189 -0.68 -30.82 18.95
C ASN A 189 -1.05 -31.40 17.57
N GLN A 190 -2.24 -31.07 17.05
CA GLN A 190 -2.70 -31.53 15.74
C GLN A 190 -2.08 -30.73 14.59
N ASP A 191 -2.22 -31.25 13.36
CA ASP A 191 -1.96 -30.46 12.15
C ASP A 191 -2.84 -29.20 12.12
N ASN A 192 -2.28 -28.08 11.66
CA ASN A 192 -2.97 -26.79 11.70
C ASN A 192 -4.29 -26.77 10.93
N HIS A 193 -4.43 -27.56 9.86
CA HIS A 193 -5.68 -27.65 9.14
C HIS A 193 -6.79 -28.30 9.96
N ILE A 194 -6.46 -29.41 10.62
CA ILE A 194 -7.40 -30.09 11.52
C ILE A 194 -7.71 -29.19 12.71
N PHE A 195 -6.69 -28.53 13.25
CA PHE A 195 -6.84 -27.63 14.40
C PHE A 195 -7.77 -26.45 14.10
N VAL A 196 -7.56 -25.72 12.99
CA VAL A 196 -8.44 -24.58 12.61
C VAL A 196 -9.87 -25.05 12.35
N SER A 197 -10.04 -26.17 11.62
CA SER A 197 -11.36 -26.75 11.38
C SER A 197 -12.08 -27.11 12.69
N THR A 198 -11.35 -27.70 13.63
CA THR A 198 -11.86 -28.06 14.96
C THR A 198 -12.27 -26.81 15.75
N LEU A 199 -11.44 -25.77 15.79
CA LEU A 199 -11.78 -24.50 16.43
C LEU A 199 -13.03 -23.86 15.80
N LEU A 200 -13.09 -23.83 14.46
CA LEU A 200 -14.21 -23.26 13.72
C LEU A 200 -15.53 -23.97 14.07
N SER A 201 -15.51 -25.30 14.18
CA SER A 201 -16.69 -26.09 14.55
C SER A 201 -17.28 -25.71 15.91
N ASN A 202 -16.47 -25.17 16.84
CA ASN A 202 -16.95 -24.70 18.14
C ASN A 202 -17.25 -23.18 18.18
N LEU A 203 -16.55 -22.39 17.35
CA LEU A 203 -16.72 -20.93 17.26
C LEU A 203 -18.01 -20.53 16.53
N VAL A 204 -18.37 -21.24 15.44
CA VAL A 204 -19.58 -20.98 14.66
C VAL A 204 -20.84 -21.07 15.53
N PRO A 205 -21.07 -22.13 16.33
CA PRO A 205 -22.26 -22.20 17.17
C PRO A 205 -22.19 -21.20 18.36
N LEU A 206 -21.00 -20.83 18.84
CA LEU A 206 -20.84 -19.84 19.91
C LEU A 206 -21.40 -18.48 19.49
N ASN A 207 -21.14 -18.05 18.24
CA ASN A 207 -21.66 -16.80 17.69
C ASN A 207 -23.18 -16.79 17.53
N ARG A 208 -23.81 -17.96 17.50
CA ARG A 208 -25.27 -18.12 17.38
C ARG A 208 -25.93 -18.43 18.72
N THR A 209 -25.17 -18.50 19.82
CA THR A 209 -25.67 -18.78 21.17
C THR A 209 -25.86 -17.48 21.95
N PRO A 210 -26.94 -17.28 22.70
CA PRO A 210 -27.05 -16.13 23.61
C PRO A 210 -26.02 -16.23 24.74
N VAL A 211 -25.06 -15.31 24.77
CA VAL A 211 -23.97 -15.26 25.77
C VAL A 211 -23.73 -13.80 26.20
N PRO A 212 -23.65 -13.51 27.52
CA PRO A 212 -23.35 -12.17 28.01
C PRO A 212 -22.04 -11.61 27.45
N SER A 213 -22.00 -10.32 27.11
CA SER A 213 -20.87 -9.67 26.43
C SER A 213 -19.50 -9.93 27.07
N GLN A 214 -19.40 -9.85 28.40
CA GLN A 214 -18.15 -10.12 29.13
C GLN A 214 -17.70 -11.58 28.97
N LYS A 215 -18.63 -12.54 29.14
CA LYS A 215 -18.33 -13.98 28.99
C LYS A 215 -17.94 -14.30 27.55
N ARG A 216 -18.67 -13.75 26.57
CA ARG A 216 -18.35 -13.89 25.13
C ARG A 216 -16.94 -13.38 24.85
N LEU A 217 -16.59 -12.20 25.36
CA LEU A 217 -15.26 -11.63 25.14
C LEU A 217 -14.15 -12.52 25.71
N GLU A 218 -14.31 -13.05 26.92
CA GLU A 218 -13.34 -13.98 27.53
C GLU A 218 -13.18 -15.27 26.71
N LEU A 219 -14.26 -15.80 26.13
CA LEU A 219 -14.21 -16.97 25.24
C LEU A 219 -13.51 -16.64 23.90
N LEU A 220 -13.85 -15.53 23.26
CA LEU A 220 -13.26 -15.10 21.99
C LEU A 220 -11.75 -14.89 22.08
N GLU A 221 -11.25 -14.40 23.21
CA GLU A 221 -9.81 -14.18 23.41
C GLU A 221 -9.01 -15.50 23.44
N LEU A 222 -9.63 -16.63 23.82
CA LEU A 222 -9.00 -17.94 23.71
C LEU A 222 -8.85 -18.35 22.24
N TYR A 223 -9.91 -18.20 21.44
CA TYR A 223 -9.86 -18.45 19.99
C TYR A 223 -8.90 -17.52 19.26
N HIS A 224 -8.93 -16.21 19.57
CA HIS A 224 -8.03 -15.21 19.01
C HIS A 224 -6.56 -15.63 19.15
N ASN A 225 -6.15 -16.06 20.34
CA ASN A 225 -4.77 -16.46 20.57
C ASN A 225 -4.38 -17.72 19.77
N ALA A 226 -5.30 -18.66 19.60
CA ALA A 226 -5.07 -19.87 18.83
C ALA A 226 -5.00 -19.60 17.31
N ILE A 227 -5.98 -18.86 16.77
CA ILE A 227 -6.13 -18.60 15.33
C ILE A 227 -5.07 -17.61 14.83
N ASN A 228 -4.84 -16.49 15.53
CA ASN A 228 -3.98 -15.42 14.99
C ASN A 228 -2.50 -15.81 14.93
N ASN A 229 -2.05 -16.75 15.76
CA ASN A 229 -0.69 -17.30 15.66
C ASN A 229 -0.47 -18.03 14.32
N ILE A 230 -1.53 -18.60 13.73
CA ILE A 230 -1.45 -19.40 12.50
C ILE A 230 -1.23 -18.50 11.29
N ILE A 231 -1.90 -17.35 11.20
CA ILE A 231 -1.74 -16.41 10.07
C ILE A 231 -0.28 -16.04 9.85
N PHE A 232 0.44 -15.68 10.92
CA PHE A 232 1.83 -15.20 10.81
C PHE A 232 2.86 -16.33 10.66
N THR A 233 2.49 -17.58 10.99
CA THR A 233 3.40 -18.73 10.91
C THR A 233 3.18 -19.57 9.64
N HIS A 234 1.96 -19.59 9.10
CA HIS A 234 1.52 -20.40 7.96
C HIS A 234 1.03 -19.53 6.81
N VAL A 235 1.71 -18.40 6.60
CA VAL A 235 1.43 -17.47 5.51
C VAL A 235 1.42 -18.26 4.19
N ALA A 236 0.28 -18.25 3.51
CA ALA A 236 0.21 -18.59 2.09
C ALA A 236 0.63 -20.03 1.72
N THR A 237 0.19 -21.02 2.50
CA THR A 237 0.26 -22.42 2.06
C THR A 237 -0.49 -22.62 0.73
N GLU A 238 -0.06 -23.60 -0.06
CA GLU A 238 -0.74 -23.97 -1.32
C GLU A 238 -2.01 -24.78 -1.06
N ASN A 239 -2.25 -25.19 0.18
CA ASN A 239 -3.47 -25.89 0.57
C ASN A 239 -4.68 -24.93 0.57
N GLN A 240 -5.43 -24.92 -0.55
CA GLN A 240 -6.62 -24.09 -0.72
C GLN A 240 -7.71 -24.38 0.32
N GLN A 241 -7.94 -25.64 0.67
CA GLN A 241 -8.95 -26.02 1.67
C GLN A 241 -8.61 -25.43 3.05
N PHE A 242 -7.33 -25.47 3.43
CA PHE A 242 -6.87 -24.82 4.64
C PHE A 242 -7.07 -23.31 4.60
N ASN A 243 -6.68 -22.67 3.49
CA ASN A 243 -6.84 -21.22 3.34
C ASN A 243 -8.31 -20.79 3.44
N ARG A 244 -9.24 -21.54 2.84
CA ARG A 244 -10.70 -21.33 2.95
C ARG A 244 -11.19 -21.51 4.39
N THR A 245 -10.70 -22.53 5.08
CA THR A 245 -11.09 -22.80 6.48
C THR A 245 -10.56 -21.71 7.42
N LEU A 246 -9.34 -21.22 7.20
CA LEU A 246 -8.76 -20.12 7.97
C LEU A 246 -9.48 -18.80 7.70
N ASP A 247 -9.86 -18.53 6.45
CA ASP A 247 -10.66 -17.35 6.07
C ASP A 247 -11.99 -17.31 6.86
N LEU A 248 -12.73 -18.43 6.87
CA LEU A 248 -13.96 -18.57 7.65
C LEU A 248 -13.75 -18.40 9.16
N ALA A 249 -12.63 -18.90 9.70
CA ALA A 249 -12.30 -18.75 11.11
C ALA A 249 -12.02 -17.28 11.48
N LEU A 250 -11.36 -16.52 10.61
CA LEU A 250 -11.13 -15.09 10.80
C LEU A 250 -12.43 -14.29 10.68
N GLU A 251 -13.29 -14.64 9.72
CA GLU A 251 -14.61 -14.03 9.57
C GLU A 251 -15.47 -14.24 10.83
N GLU A 252 -15.59 -15.48 11.31
CA GLU A 252 -16.38 -15.81 12.51
C GLU A 252 -15.77 -15.18 13.77
N LEU A 253 -14.45 -15.08 13.88
CA LEU A 253 -13.82 -14.37 14.99
C LEU A 253 -14.15 -12.87 14.96
N ALA A 254 -14.12 -12.23 13.78
CA ALA A 254 -14.55 -10.84 13.61
C ALA A 254 -16.03 -10.65 13.96
N ILE A 255 -16.90 -11.54 13.50
CA ILE A 255 -18.34 -11.56 13.82
C ILE A 255 -18.55 -11.63 15.34
N GLY A 256 -17.82 -12.49 16.05
CA GLY A 256 -17.93 -12.62 17.50
C GLY A 256 -17.70 -11.31 18.25
N TYR A 257 -16.66 -10.55 17.89
CA TYR A 257 -16.43 -9.23 18.47
C TYR A 257 -17.48 -8.20 18.03
N LYS A 258 -17.92 -8.24 16.77
CA LYS A 258 -18.99 -7.37 16.25
C LYS A 258 -20.33 -7.59 16.96
N ILE A 259 -20.65 -8.81 17.38
CA ILE A 259 -21.83 -9.09 18.23
C ILE A 259 -21.75 -8.31 19.55
N VAL A 260 -20.59 -8.31 20.21
CA VAL A 260 -20.37 -7.54 21.45
C VAL A 260 -20.52 -6.04 21.20
N VAL A 261 -19.93 -5.53 20.12
CA VAL A 261 -20.06 -4.13 19.70
C VAL A 261 -21.52 -3.77 19.46
N ASN A 262 -22.24 -4.54 18.65
CA ASN A 262 -23.63 -4.28 18.29
C ASN A 262 -24.56 -4.33 19.52
N PHE A 263 -24.38 -5.30 20.40
CA PHE A 263 -25.18 -5.42 21.62
C PHE A 263 -25.03 -4.16 22.50
N ILE A 264 -23.80 -3.81 22.87
CA ILE A 264 -23.54 -2.66 23.75
C ILE A 264 -23.90 -1.35 23.03
N PHE A 265 -23.66 -1.26 21.72
CA PHE A 265 -24.05 -0.10 20.93
C PHE A 265 -25.55 0.13 20.97
N ASN A 266 -26.38 -0.90 20.90
CA ASN A 266 -27.84 -0.72 20.92
C ASN A 266 -28.42 -0.58 22.34
N ASP A 267 -27.81 -1.21 23.34
CA ASP A 267 -28.27 -1.20 24.73
C ASP A 267 -27.87 0.09 25.48
N GLU A 268 -26.67 0.62 25.22
CA GLU A 268 -26.15 1.78 25.93
C GLU A 268 -26.30 3.11 25.19
N SER A 269 -26.67 4.14 25.95
CA SER A 269 -26.71 5.54 25.48
C SER A 269 -25.31 6.10 25.14
N LYS A 270 -24.27 5.67 25.86
CA LYS A 270 -22.88 6.16 25.75
C LYS A 270 -21.87 4.98 25.69
N PRO A 271 -21.94 4.14 24.66
CA PRO A 271 -21.13 2.91 24.58
C PRO A 271 -19.62 3.20 24.56
N TYR A 272 -19.21 4.35 24.04
CA TYR A 272 -17.82 4.85 24.04
C TYR A 272 -17.21 5.09 25.43
N SER A 273 -18.00 5.01 26.51
CA SER A 273 -17.51 5.06 27.90
C SER A 273 -17.29 3.67 28.51
N ASN A 274 -17.80 2.61 27.89
CA ASN A 274 -17.66 1.24 28.35
C ASN A 274 -16.34 0.63 27.85
N GLY A 275 -15.51 0.14 28.78
CA GLY A 275 -14.22 -0.49 28.46
C GLY A 275 -14.35 -1.78 27.64
N ILE A 276 -15.42 -2.56 27.83
CA ILE A 276 -15.72 -3.77 27.05
C ILE A 276 -16.01 -3.38 25.60
N PHE A 277 -16.82 -2.34 25.39
CA PHE A 277 -17.13 -1.84 24.05
C PHE A 277 -15.88 -1.38 23.31
N ILE A 278 -15.05 -0.53 23.93
CA ILE A 278 -13.81 -0.03 23.31
C ILE A 278 -12.87 -1.20 22.97
N PHE A 279 -12.74 -2.18 23.86
CA PHE A 279 -11.93 -3.36 23.62
C PHE A 279 -12.49 -4.22 22.47
N ALA A 280 -13.80 -4.43 22.41
CA ALA A 280 -14.45 -5.18 21.34
C ALA A 280 -14.31 -4.46 19.99
N VAL A 281 -14.42 -3.13 19.93
CA VAL A 281 -14.15 -2.34 18.71
C VAL A 281 -12.69 -2.52 18.28
N ASN A 282 -11.74 -2.42 19.21
CA ASN A 282 -10.32 -2.65 18.91
C ASN A 282 -10.08 -4.05 18.32
N ARG A 283 -10.68 -5.08 18.91
CA ARG A 283 -10.55 -6.46 18.43
C ARG A 283 -11.24 -6.67 17.07
N ALA A 284 -12.44 -6.11 16.87
CA ALA A 284 -13.15 -6.18 15.60
C ALA A 284 -12.32 -5.53 14.47
N VAL A 285 -11.76 -4.34 14.68
CA VAL A 285 -10.85 -3.66 13.75
C VAL A 285 -9.67 -4.57 13.40
N ARG A 286 -9.00 -5.14 14.41
CA ARG A 286 -7.86 -6.04 14.18
C ARG A 286 -8.25 -7.30 13.40
N GLN A 287 -9.39 -7.92 13.71
CA GLN A 287 -9.80 -9.14 13.00
C GLN A 287 -10.21 -8.84 11.56
N LEU A 288 -10.88 -7.71 11.29
CA LEU A 288 -11.17 -7.26 9.93
C LEU A 288 -9.87 -7.05 9.13
N ILE A 289 -8.87 -6.39 9.73
CA ILE A 289 -7.54 -6.21 9.11
C ILE A 289 -6.90 -7.56 8.78
N LEU A 290 -6.88 -8.50 9.73
CA LEU A 290 -6.27 -9.82 9.51
C LEU A 290 -7.02 -10.65 8.46
N HIS A 291 -8.34 -10.54 8.40
CA HIS A 291 -9.17 -11.19 7.40
C HIS A 291 -8.84 -10.67 5.99
N ILE A 292 -8.76 -9.34 5.81
CA ILE A 292 -8.36 -8.76 4.51
C ILE A 292 -6.89 -9.09 4.18
N LEU A 293 -5.99 -9.03 5.17
CA LEU A 293 -4.58 -9.37 4.99
C LEU A 293 -4.41 -10.83 4.55
N HIS A 294 -5.17 -11.76 5.13
CA HIS A 294 -5.18 -13.16 4.71
C HIS A 294 -5.59 -13.29 3.24
N ALA A 295 -6.67 -12.62 2.83
CA ALA A 295 -7.11 -12.58 1.42
C ALA A 295 -5.98 -12.12 0.48
N TYR A 296 -5.23 -11.06 0.85
CA TYR A 296 -4.06 -10.63 0.08
C TYR A 296 -2.95 -11.69 0.00
N THR A 297 -2.67 -12.41 1.09
CA THR A 297 -1.61 -13.43 1.07
C THR A 297 -1.94 -14.65 0.20
N ILE A 298 -3.22 -14.90 -0.06
CA ILE A 298 -3.68 -15.99 -0.93
C ILE A 298 -4.19 -15.49 -2.29
N TYR A 299 -4.02 -14.19 -2.57
CA TYR A 299 -4.53 -13.49 -3.74
C TYR A 299 -6.06 -13.51 -3.91
N ALA A 300 -6.83 -13.84 -2.88
CA ALA A 300 -8.28 -13.77 -2.94
C ALA A 300 -8.78 -12.32 -2.93
N VAL A 301 -9.93 -12.08 -3.58
CA VAL A 301 -10.67 -10.81 -3.52
C VAL A 301 -11.03 -10.48 -2.08
N GLU A 302 -11.01 -9.19 -1.75
CA GLU A 302 -11.27 -8.77 -0.38
C GLU A 302 -12.67 -9.18 0.09
N PRO A 303 -12.84 -9.50 1.39
CA PRO A 303 -14.14 -9.87 1.92
C PRO A 303 -15.14 -8.72 1.78
N LYS A 304 -16.33 -9.03 1.24
CA LYS A 304 -17.41 -8.05 1.05
C LYS A 304 -17.74 -7.35 2.38
N HIS A 305 -17.90 -6.04 2.32
CA HIS A 305 -18.20 -5.11 3.41
C HIS A 305 -17.08 -4.90 4.43
N ALA A 306 -15.94 -5.60 4.34
CA ALA A 306 -14.90 -5.50 5.35
C ALA A 306 -14.26 -4.11 5.42
N PHE A 307 -14.05 -3.44 4.29
CA PHE A 307 -13.54 -2.06 4.28
C PHE A 307 -14.57 -1.10 4.84
N HIS A 308 -15.83 -1.24 4.44
CA HIS A 308 -16.90 -0.40 4.95
C HIS A 308 -17.01 -0.49 6.48
N GLU A 309 -17.06 -1.71 7.03
CA GLU A 309 -17.10 -1.94 8.48
C GLU A 309 -15.84 -1.38 9.18
N LEU A 310 -14.66 -1.58 8.59
CA LEU A 310 -13.40 -1.08 9.13
C LEU A 310 -13.36 0.46 9.20
N HIS A 311 -13.77 1.13 8.12
CA HIS A 311 -13.85 2.59 8.06
C HIS A 311 -14.85 3.13 9.08
N GLN A 312 -16.04 2.52 9.17
CA GLN A 312 -17.07 2.92 10.14
C GLN A 312 -16.57 2.80 11.58
N LEU A 313 -15.95 1.69 11.96
CA LEU A 313 -15.43 1.48 13.31
C LEU A 313 -14.31 2.48 13.64
N TYR A 314 -13.40 2.75 12.70
CA TYR A 314 -12.34 3.74 12.89
C TYR A 314 -12.89 5.17 13.02
N MET A 315 -13.81 5.57 12.12
CA MET A 315 -14.46 6.89 12.18
C MET A 315 -15.23 7.09 13.48
N TYR A 316 -15.94 6.06 13.94
CA TYR A 316 -16.63 6.09 15.24
C TYR A 316 -15.62 6.29 16.39
N ALA A 317 -14.53 5.54 16.39
CA ALA A 317 -13.49 5.65 17.41
C ALA A 317 -12.82 7.02 17.45
N ASP A 318 -12.57 7.63 16.28
CA ASP A 318 -11.98 8.96 16.18
C ASP A 318 -12.95 10.08 16.60
N GLN A 319 -14.22 9.99 16.17
CA GLN A 319 -15.26 10.95 16.53
C GLN A 319 -15.46 11.03 18.05
N TYR A 320 -15.47 9.88 18.73
CA TYR A 320 -15.63 9.79 20.19
C TYR A 320 -14.30 9.74 20.97
N LYS A 321 -13.18 10.07 20.32
CA LYS A 321 -11.85 10.27 20.93
C LYS A 321 -11.35 9.08 21.75
N PHE A 322 -11.56 7.88 21.23
CA PHE A 322 -10.97 6.66 21.80
C PHE A 322 -10.08 5.88 20.81
N SER A 323 -9.91 6.36 19.58
CA SER A 323 -9.01 5.78 18.57
C SER A 323 -7.58 5.55 19.09
N HIS A 324 -7.05 6.48 19.91
CA HIS A 324 -5.72 6.39 20.53
C HIS A 324 -5.68 5.69 21.89
N LYS A 325 -6.83 5.26 22.45
CA LYS A 325 -6.84 4.63 23.78
C LYS A 325 -6.34 3.19 23.69
N GLN A 326 -5.53 2.81 24.68
CA GLN A 326 -5.22 1.43 24.99
C GLN A 326 -6.05 1.00 26.20
N ILE A 327 -6.83 -0.06 26.07
CA ILE A 327 -7.68 -0.57 27.14
C ILE A 327 -7.08 -1.88 27.68
N THR A 328 -6.96 -1.94 28.99
CA THR A 328 -6.59 -3.14 29.72
C THR A 328 -7.80 -3.62 30.51
N LEU A 329 -8.33 -4.79 30.15
CA LEU A 329 -9.38 -5.46 30.91
C LEU A 329 -8.76 -6.54 31.81
N LYS A 330 -9.37 -6.79 32.97
CA LYS A 330 -8.89 -7.84 33.89
C LYS A 330 -8.86 -9.18 33.14
N LYS A 331 -7.76 -9.93 33.28
CA LYS A 331 -7.50 -11.24 32.64
C LYS A 331 -7.27 -11.21 31.12
N LEU A 332 -7.39 -10.07 30.44
CA LEU A 332 -7.17 -9.96 29.00
C LEU A 332 -5.88 -9.18 28.71
N LYS A 333 -5.18 -9.59 27.64
CA LYS A 333 -3.93 -8.93 27.23
C LYS A 333 -4.25 -7.56 26.63
N THR A 334 -3.48 -6.54 27.02
CA THR A 334 -3.54 -5.21 26.42
C THR A 334 -3.19 -5.31 24.93
N SER A 335 -3.92 -4.54 24.12
CA SER A 335 -3.72 -4.40 22.68
C SER A 335 -3.22 -2.99 22.38
N GLY A 336 -2.60 -2.80 21.22
CA GLY A 336 -2.32 -1.47 20.67
C GLY A 336 -3.61 -0.65 20.46
N ASN A 337 -3.46 0.60 20.04
CA ASN A 337 -4.61 1.48 19.82
C ASN A 337 -5.19 1.31 18.40
N ILE A 338 -6.45 1.71 18.21
CA ILE A 338 -7.18 1.54 16.94
C ILE A 338 -6.53 2.39 15.82
N PHE A 339 -6.05 3.59 16.16
CA PHE A 339 -5.39 4.49 15.20
C PHE A 339 -4.18 3.84 14.54
N HIS A 340 -3.31 3.24 15.34
CA HIS A 340 -2.10 2.56 14.87
C HIS A 340 -2.45 1.41 13.91
N PHE A 341 -3.35 0.50 14.31
CA PHE A 341 -3.72 -0.64 13.47
C PHE A 341 -4.37 -0.22 12.16
N TYR A 342 -5.27 0.76 12.22
CA TYR A 342 -5.93 1.27 11.02
C TYR A 342 -4.90 1.87 10.05
N ASN A 343 -3.99 2.73 10.53
CA ASN A 343 -2.98 3.36 9.67
C ASN A 343 -1.97 2.37 9.11
N GLN A 344 -1.49 1.42 9.92
CA GLN A 344 -0.63 0.32 9.48
C GLN A 344 -1.25 -0.40 8.28
N PHE A 345 -2.53 -0.78 8.42
CA PHE A 345 -3.25 -1.47 7.38
C PHE A 345 -3.54 -0.58 6.17
N MET A 346 -3.95 0.68 6.36
CA MET A 346 -4.18 1.61 5.24
C MET A 346 -2.93 1.77 4.38
N LEU A 347 -1.75 1.96 4.99
CA LEU A 347 -0.48 2.04 4.25
C LEU A 347 -0.17 0.75 3.49
N CYS A 348 -0.40 -0.40 4.12
CA CYS A 348 -0.18 -1.70 3.48
C CYS A 348 -1.14 -1.91 2.30
N ALA A 349 -2.41 -1.54 2.45
CA ALA A 349 -3.45 -1.80 1.47
C ALA A 349 -3.35 -0.88 0.24
N ILE A 350 -3.01 0.41 0.42
CA ILE A 350 -2.80 1.33 -0.71
C ILE A 350 -1.51 1.04 -1.49
N ALA A 351 -0.61 0.21 -0.94
CA ALA A 351 0.64 -0.21 -1.59
C ALA A 351 0.46 -1.33 -2.63
N ASP A 352 -0.78 -1.66 -2.99
CA ASP A 352 -1.18 -2.70 -3.95
C ASP A 352 -0.60 -4.11 -3.65
N PRO A 353 -1.05 -4.76 -2.55
CA PRO A 353 -0.56 -6.08 -2.12
C PRO A 353 -0.67 -7.18 -3.18
N TYR A 354 -1.64 -7.09 -4.10
CA TYR A 354 -1.81 -8.04 -5.20
C TYR A 354 -0.66 -8.02 -6.22
N SER A 355 0.20 -7.00 -6.19
CA SER A 355 1.44 -6.92 -6.97
C SER A 355 2.66 -7.54 -6.24
N LEU A 356 2.47 -8.07 -5.05
CA LEU A 356 3.54 -8.57 -4.18
C LEU A 356 3.54 -10.09 -4.09
N ALA A 357 4.72 -10.69 -3.92
CA ALA A 357 4.80 -12.10 -3.59
C ALA A 357 4.16 -12.36 -2.21
N LYS A 358 3.56 -13.54 -2.01
CA LYS A 358 2.75 -13.84 -0.82
C LYS A 358 3.44 -13.52 0.52
N ARG A 359 4.74 -13.77 0.64
CA ARG A 359 5.55 -13.45 1.85
C ARG A 359 5.92 -11.97 1.96
N GLU A 360 5.99 -11.25 0.84
CA GLU A 360 6.24 -9.80 0.82
C GLU A 360 5.07 -9.03 1.43
N VAL A 361 3.83 -9.50 1.29
CA VAL A 361 2.64 -8.86 1.89
C VAL A 361 2.78 -8.75 3.41
N ILE A 362 3.16 -9.84 4.09
CA ILE A 362 3.36 -9.84 5.55
C ILE A 362 4.58 -9.03 5.95
N LYS A 363 5.67 -9.09 5.17
CA LYS A 363 6.84 -8.22 5.40
C LYS A 363 6.46 -6.74 5.30
N LEU A 364 5.69 -6.37 4.27
CA LEU A 364 5.19 -5.01 4.10
C LEU A 364 4.35 -4.58 5.29
N PHE A 365 3.39 -5.41 5.72
CA PHE A 365 2.55 -5.13 6.89
C PHE A 365 3.38 -4.86 8.16
N ASN A 366 4.45 -5.64 8.37
CA ASN A 366 5.39 -5.44 9.49
C ASN A 366 6.27 -4.19 9.32
N LEU A 367 6.64 -3.81 8.10
CA LEU A 367 7.37 -2.56 7.83
C LEU A 367 6.48 -1.34 8.08
N MET A 368 5.21 -1.41 7.69
CA MET A 368 4.24 -0.33 7.89
C MET A 368 3.91 -0.10 9.37
N ASP A 369 4.07 -1.12 10.23
CA ASP A 369 3.94 -1.02 11.69
C ASP A 369 4.80 0.13 12.26
N LYS A 370 6.06 0.23 11.80
CA LYS A 370 7.03 1.26 12.23
C LYS A 370 6.67 2.67 11.79
N LEU A 371 5.77 2.79 10.82
CA LEU A 371 5.41 4.04 10.14
C LEU A 371 3.98 4.48 10.45
N ALA A 372 3.15 3.59 10.99
CA ALA A 372 1.71 3.80 11.20
C ALA A 372 1.37 5.05 12.02
N ASP A 373 2.16 5.34 13.05
CA ASP A 373 1.95 6.51 13.91
C ASP A 373 2.42 7.83 13.29
N LYS A 374 3.12 7.79 12.15
CA LYS A 374 3.62 8.97 11.42
C LYS A 374 2.65 9.42 10.31
N VAL A 375 1.56 8.69 10.12
CA VAL A 375 0.50 9.00 9.15
C VAL A 375 -0.51 9.94 9.77
N GLU A 376 -0.99 10.91 8.99
CA GLU A 376 -2.04 11.83 9.41
C GLU A 376 -3.35 11.53 8.67
N ILE A 377 -4.42 11.43 9.45
CA ILE A 377 -5.80 11.39 8.94
C ILE A 377 -6.53 12.64 9.40
N THR A 378 -6.99 13.45 8.45
CA THR A 378 -7.60 14.76 8.72
C THR A 378 -8.85 14.99 7.89
N SER A 379 -9.63 16.01 8.23
CA SER A 379 -10.72 16.48 7.35
C SER A 379 -10.14 17.25 6.16
N LEU A 380 -10.80 17.16 5.00
CA LEU A 380 -10.35 17.89 3.82
C LEU A 380 -10.57 19.40 4.01
N THR A 381 -9.58 20.19 3.62
CA THR A 381 -9.70 21.64 3.54
C THR A 381 -10.45 22.05 2.26
N LYS A 382 -11.01 23.26 2.23
CA LYS A 382 -11.65 23.82 1.02
C LYS A 382 -10.72 23.81 -0.20
N LYS A 383 -9.42 24.08 0.00
CA LYS A 383 -8.41 24.03 -1.06
C LYS A 383 -8.27 22.61 -1.63
N GLN A 384 -8.17 21.59 -0.77
CA GLN A 384 -8.05 20.19 -1.20
C GLN A 384 -9.32 19.68 -1.90
N ILE A 385 -10.50 20.14 -1.49
CA ILE A 385 -11.76 19.80 -2.18
C ILE A 385 -11.76 20.35 -3.61
N ALA A 386 -11.34 21.61 -3.78
CA ALA A 386 -11.34 22.31 -5.07
C ALA A 386 -10.11 22.01 -5.96
N ALA A 387 -9.07 21.37 -5.43
CA ALA A 387 -7.82 21.16 -6.14
C ALA A 387 -7.97 20.22 -7.35
N THR A 388 -7.40 20.65 -8.48
CA THR A 388 -7.41 19.90 -9.75
C THR A 388 -6.01 19.52 -10.24
N SER A 389 -4.95 19.93 -9.52
CA SER A 389 -3.55 19.70 -9.89
C SER A 389 -2.99 18.48 -9.16
N ASP A 390 -2.41 17.54 -9.92
CA ASP A 390 -1.84 16.31 -9.34
C ASP A 390 -0.65 16.59 -8.41
N PHE A 391 0.19 17.57 -8.77
CA PHE A 391 1.38 17.93 -8.00
C PHE A 391 1.08 18.32 -6.54
N LEU A 392 0.01 19.10 -6.33
CA LEU A 392 -0.42 19.57 -5.00
C LEU A 392 -0.99 18.45 -4.13
N MET A 393 -1.25 17.31 -4.76
CA MET A 393 -1.98 16.20 -4.19
C MET A 393 -1.08 14.97 -4.01
N THR A 394 0.24 15.16 -4.15
CA THR A 394 1.26 14.14 -3.88
C THR A 394 1.05 13.55 -2.49
N GLY A 395 0.86 12.22 -2.42
CA GLY A 395 0.62 11.49 -1.18
C GLY A 395 -0.74 11.76 -0.50
N HIS A 396 -1.69 12.42 -1.18
CA HIS A 396 -3.03 12.66 -0.65
C HIS A 396 -4.03 11.62 -1.15
N PHE A 397 -4.52 10.78 -0.25
CA PHE A 397 -5.58 9.80 -0.52
C PHE A 397 -6.88 10.21 0.17
N CYS A 398 -8.00 9.80 -0.42
CA CYS A 398 -9.33 10.07 0.07
C CYS A 398 -9.95 8.79 0.64
N ILE A 399 -10.26 8.81 1.93
CA ILE A 399 -11.07 7.78 2.59
C ILE A 399 -12.53 8.23 2.48
N ASP A 400 -13.36 7.43 1.80
CA ASP A 400 -14.81 7.52 1.85
C ASP A 400 -15.35 6.46 2.83
N PRO A 401 -15.76 6.84 4.04
CA PRO A 401 -16.21 5.86 5.04
C PRO A 401 -17.51 5.13 4.69
N ALA A 402 -18.27 5.62 3.70
CA ALA A 402 -19.47 4.95 3.22
C ALA A 402 -19.18 3.91 2.12
N SER A 403 -17.95 3.88 1.60
CA SER A 403 -17.53 2.97 0.54
C SER A 403 -16.89 1.71 1.12
N ASP A 404 -17.18 0.56 0.50
CA ASP A 404 -16.48 -0.69 0.73
C ASP A 404 -15.19 -0.79 -0.12
N LYS A 405 -14.36 0.26 -0.06
CA LYS A 405 -13.15 0.36 -0.88
C LYS A 405 -11.99 0.97 -0.10
N LEU A 406 -10.80 0.68 -0.61
CA LEU A 406 -9.54 1.32 -0.23
C LEU A 406 -9.60 2.84 -0.41
N PRO A 407 -8.74 3.59 0.31
CA PRO A 407 -8.50 4.98 0.01
C PRO A 407 -8.01 5.14 -1.44
N ILE A 408 -8.59 6.08 -2.18
CA ILE A 408 -8.21 6.37 -3.56
C ILE A 408 -7.45 7.69 -3.65
N ALA A 409 -6.54 7.83 -4.62
CA ALA A 409 -5.83 9.08 -4.82
C ALA A 409 -6.82 10.26 -4.89
N LEU A 410 -6.52 11.34 -4.19
CA LEU A 410 -7.46 12.45 -4.05
C LEU A 410 -7.79 13.06 -5.41
N THR A 411 -6.83 13.08 -6.33
CA THR A 411 -6.98 13.52 -7.74
C THR A 411 -8.00 12.69 -8.53
N LYS A 412 -8.07 11.38 -8.25
CA LYS A 412 -9.00 10.42 -8.86
C LYS A 412 -10.36 10.37 -8.14
N THR A 413 -10.51 11.09 -7.04
CA THR A 413 -11.76 11.12 -6.27
C THR A 413 -12.70 12.20 -6.82
N PRO A 414 -13.98 11.91 -7.12
CA PRO A 414 -14.96 12.93 -7.51
C PRO A 414 -15.17 14.01 -6.44
N THR A 415 -15.39 15.26 -6.86
CA THR A 415 -15.55 16.40 -5.94
C THR A 415 -16.75 16.24 -5.00
N GLU A 416 -17.79 15.54 -5.43
CA GLU A 416 -18.97 15.22 -4.62
C GLU A 416 -18.58 14.41 -3.38
N ILE A 417 -17.71 13.42 -3.55
CA ILE A 417 -17.19 12.58 -2.45
C ILE A 417 -16.24 13.40 -1.57
N ARG A 418 -15.34 14.19 -2.18
CA ARG A 418 -14.42 15.07 -1.43
C ARG A 418 -15.16 16.05 -0.51
N SER A 419 -16.36 16.47 -0.92
CA SER A 419 -17.16 17.47 -0.20
C SER A 419 -17.97 16.91 0.97
N LEU A 420 -18.06 15.58 1.13
CA LEU A 420 -18.81 14.97 2.23
C LEU A 420 -18.10 15.21 3.56
N ALA A 421 -18.87 15.50 4.62
CA ALA A 421 -18.33 15.83 5.94
C ALA A 421 -17.59 14.66 6.62
N GLN A 422 -17.97 13.42 6.28
CA GLN A 422 -17.34 12.21 6.78
C GLN A 422 -16.06 11.84 6.03
N THR A 423 -15.83 12.39 4.84
CA THR A 423 -14.64 12.09 4.04
C THR A 423 -13.38 12.53 4.79
N ARG A 424 -12.34 11.71 4.72
CA ARG A 424 -11.04 12.00 5.36
C ARG A 424 -9.91 11.96 4.35
N LEU A 425 -8.95 12.83 4.56
CA LEU A 425 -7.66 12.82 3.89
C LEU A 425 -6.75 11.86 4.65
N LEU A 426 -6.20 10.88 3.95
CA LEU A 426 -5.04 10.10 4.38
C LEU A 426 -3.79 10.69 3.74
N ASN A 427 -2.91 11.26 4.55
CA ASN A 427 -1.68 11.92 4.08
C ASN A 427 -0.47 11.00 4.25
N THR A 428 0.15 10.60 3.13
CA THR A 428 1.35 9.76 3.08
C THR A 428 2.63 10.55 2.80
N GLN A 429 2.61 11.88 2.68
CA GLN A 429 3.80 12.68 2.34
C GLN A 429 4.97 12.45 3.29
N THR A 430 4.71 12.45 4.60
CA THR A 430 5.72 12.14 5.63
C THR A 430 6.31 10.74 5.43
N ILE A 431 5.47 9.78 5.01
CA ILE A 431 5.90 8.40 4.77
C ILE A 431 6.78 8.31 3.52
N LEU A 432 6.43 9.03 2.45
CA LEU A 432 7.24 9.12 1.24
C LEU A 432 8.64 9.66 1.53
N HIS A 433 8.74 10.72 2.35
CA HIS A 433 10.03 11.26 2.77
C HIS A 433 10.86 10.23 3.53
N ILE A 434 10.26 9.57 4.54
CA ILE A 434 10.96 8.58 5.36
C ILE A 434 11.43 7.40 4.51
N ILE A 435 10.59 6.90 3.60
CA ILE A 435 10.99 5.81 2.71
C ILE A 435 12.12 6.27 1.76
N GLY A 436 12.08 7.50 1.26
CA GLY A 436 13.17 8.10 0.49
C GLY A 436 14.50 8.09 1.26
N ASP A 437 14.47 8.53 2.52
CA ASP A 437 15.65 8.51 3.40
C ASP A 437 16.17 7.08 3.63
N ILE A 438 15.26 6.12 3.87
CA ILE A 438 15.62 4.70 4.03
C ILE A 438 16.30 4.18 2.76
N ILE A 439 15.78 4.51 1.59
CA ILE A 439 16.34 4.06 0.31
C ILE A 439 17.73 4.65 0.06
N GLN A 440 17.96 5.90 0.48
CA GLN A 440 19.24 6.58 0.30
C GLN A 440 20.30 6.13 1.33
N HIS A 441 19.90 5.89 2.57
CA HIS A 441 20.81 5.67 3.69
C HIS A 441 20.79 4.24 4.26
N ASN A 442 19.94 3.36 3.72
CA ASN A 442 19.71 2.00 4.22
C ASN A 442 19.47 1.92 5.74
N SER A 443 18.86 2.95 6.32
CA SER A 443 18.63 3.02 7.77
C SER A 443 17.33 3.74 8.13
N LEU A 444 16.76 3.37 9.26
CA LEU A 444 15.62 4.04 9.90
C LEU A 444 15.93 4.22 11.38
N ASP A 445 15.79 5.46 11.88
CA ASP A 445 16.05 5.82 13.28
C ASP A 445 17.43 5.31 13.79
N GLY A 446 18.44 5.32 12.91
CA GLY A 446 19.82 4.89 13.21
C GLY A 446 20.04 3.37 13.19
N GLN A 447 19.02 2.57 12.86
CA GLN A 447 19.16 1.12 12.68
C GLN A 447 19.25 0.76 11.20
N ASN A 448 20.19 -0.11 10.84
CA ASN A 448 20.31 -0.63 9.47
C ASN A 448 19.06 -1.43 9.11
N ILE A 449 18.55 -1.18 7.90
CA ILE A 449 17.46 -1.93 7.31
C ILE A 449 18.05 -2.97 6.34
N HIS A 450 17.49 -4.17 6.35
CA HIS A 450 17.92 -5.22 5.42
C HIS A 450 17.66 -4.82 3.97
N GLU A 451 18.59 -5.15 3.08
CA GLU A 451 18.49 -4.81 1.65
C GLU A 451 17.17 -5.29 1.00
N ILE A 452 16.69 -6.47 1.40
CA ILE A 452 15.42 -7.03 0.91
C ILE A 452 14.23 -6.12 1.27
N ASP A 453 14.24 -5.52 2.46
CA ASP A 453 13.20 -4.59 2.89
C ASP A 453 13.31 -3.27 2.10
N VAL A 454 14.53 -2.81 1.80
CA VAL A 454 14.75 -1.63 0.94
C VAL A 454 14.24 -1.88 -0.48
N GLN A 455 14.47 -3.06 -1.05
CA GLN A 455 13.94 -3.44 -2.37
C GLN A 455 12.40 -3.46 -2.37
N LEU A 456 11.78 -4.02 -1.33
CA LEU A 456 10.33 -4.00 -1.18
C LEU A 456 9.78 -2.57 -1.05
N LEU A 457 10.46 -1.70 -0.30
CA LEU A 457 10.08 -0.29 -0.18
C LEU A 457 10.20 0.46 -1.51
N LYS A 458 11.25 0.21 -2.29
CA LYS A 458 11.39 0.74 -3.66
C LYS A 458 10.22 0.31 -4.55
N LYS A 459 9.82 -0.96 -4.45
CA LYS A 459 8.71 -1.55 -5.23
C LYS A 459 7.36 -0.88 -4.93
N ILE A 460 7.08 -0.57 -3.65
CA ILE A 460 5.79 0.02 -3.25
C ILE A 460 5.74 1.55 -3.28
N LEU A 461 6.90 2.23 -3.35
CA LEU A 461 6.97 3.70 -3.34
C LEU A 461 6.07 4.37 -4.39
N PRO A 462 5.99 3.88 -5.65
CA PRO A 462 5.07 4.43 -6.65
C PRO A 462 3.61 4.42 -6.21
N GLN A 463 3.18 3.40 -5.46
CA GLN A 463 1.78 3.24 -5.03
C GLN A 463 1.41 4.20 -3.90
N LEU A 464 2.37 4.54 -3.04
CA LEU A 464 2.20 5.57 -2.01
C LEU A 464 2.24 6.98 -2.58
N ASN A 465 2.76 7.16 -3.80
CA ASN A 465 2.87 8.42 -4.49
C ASN A 465 1.73 8.59 -5.50
N THR A 466 0.74 9.40 -5.15
CA THR A 466 -0.43 9.69 -5.99
C THR A 466 -0.12 10.40 -7.32
N THR A 467 1.08 10.96 -7.51
CA THR A 467 1.49 11.55 -8.79
C THR A 467 2.18 10.55 -9.71
N TYR A 468 2.34 9.30 -9.29
CA TYR A 468 2.91 8.27 -10.15
C TYR A 468 1.95 7.98 -11.31
N GLU A 469 2.46 8.15 -12.53
CA GLU A 469 1.78 7.76 -13.76
C GLU A 469 2.46 6.52 -14.33
N ARG A 470 1.65 5.61 -14.86
CA ARG A 470 2.17 4.47 -15.61
C ARG A 470 2.90 4.98 -16.84
N GLU A 471 4.04 4.38 -17.15
CA GLU A 471 4.81 4.70 -18.36
C GLU A 471 3.96 4.54 -19.63
N PHE A 472 3.18 3.45 -19.69
CA PHE A 472 2.29 3.16 -20.80
C PHE A 472 0.82 3.32 -20.43
N HIS A 473 0.10 4.07 -21.25
CA HIS A 473 -1.35 4.19 -21.15
C HIS A 473 -2.02 2.84 -21.46
N ARG A 474 -3.08 2.54 -20.71
CA ARG A 474 -3.88 1.34 -20.96
C ARG A 474 -5.21 1.71 -21.61
N LEU A 475 -5.59 0.93 -22.61
CA LEU A 475 -6.86 0.99 -23.30
C LEU A 475 -7.69 -0.25 -22.96
N PRO A 476 -9.01 -0.13 -22.78
CA PRO A 476 -9.90 -1.28 -22.74
C PRO A 476 -9.67 -2.16 -23.98
N ALA A 477 -9.68 -3.47 -23.79
CA ALA A 477 -9.58 -4.38 -24.92
C ALA A 477 -10.84 -4.30 -25.78
N ALA A 478 -10.70 -4.63 -27.08
CA ALA A 478 -11.86 -4.92 -27.90
C ALA A 478 -12.67 -6.06 -27.26
N LYS A 479 -14.01 -6.00 -27.39
CA LYS A 479 -14.88 -7.07 -26.88
C LYS A 479 -14.44 -8.41 -27.47
N ASN A 480 -14.43 -9.45 -26.64
CA ASN A 480 -14.18 -10.84 -27.04
C ASN A 480 -12.77 -11.10 -27.61
N ARG A 481 -11.74 -10.41 -27.10
CA ARG A 481 -10.35 -10.77 -27.40
C ARG A 481 -9.88 -11.86 -26.43
N TYR A 482 -9.48 -12.99 -26.98
CA TYR A 482 -9.07 -14.17 -26.23
C TYR A 482 -7.62 -14.54 -26.51
N ILE A 483 -6.93 -15.01 -25.48
CA ILE A 483 -5.57 -15.53 -25.57
C ILE A 483 -5.50 -16.88 -24.85
N THR A 484 -4.49 -17.66 -25.16
CA THR A 484 -4.04 -18.78 -24.31
C THR A 484 -2.72 -18.42 -23.64
N VAL A 485 -2.47 -19.02 -22.48
CA VAL A 485 -1.25 -18.76 -21.70
C VAL A 485 -0.57 -20.07 -21.34
N ALA A 486 0.75 -20.13 -21.48
CA ALA A 486 1.57 -21.24 -21.00
C ALA A 486 2.48 -20.74 -19.87
N ILE A 487 2.50 -21.45 -18.75
CA ILE A 487 3.22 -21.03 -17.53
C ILE A 487 4.51 -21.82 -17.40
N GLY A 488 5.64 -21.10 -17.29
CA GLY A 488 6.97 -21.68 -17.17
C GLY A 488 7.56 -22.14 -18.52
N ILE A 489 8.88 -22.23 -18.57
CA ILE A 489 9.63 -22.42 -19.81
C ILE A 489 9.28 -23.72 -20.51
N ALA A 490 9.17 -24.83 -19.77
CA ALA A 490 8.80 -26.12 -20.35
C ALA A 490 7.43 -26.08 -21.06
N SER A 491 6.43 -25.44 -20.45
CA SER A 491 5.09 -25.32 -21.04
C SER A 491 5.10 -24.40 -22.26
N ILE A 492 5.85 -23.28 -22.20
CA ILE A 492 6.00 -22.36 -23.34
C ILE A 492 6.68 -23.09 -24.50
N HIS A 493 7.79 -23.77 -24.23
CA HIS A 493 8.52 -24.56 -25.22
C HIS A 493 7.61 -25.61 -25.88
N ALA A 494 6.87 -26.39 -25.09
CA ALA A 494 5.93 -27.38 -25.60
C ALA A 494 4.87 -26.74 -26.51
N HIS A 495 4.28 -25.62 -26.09
CA HIS A 495 3.25 -24.93 -26.86
C HIS A 495 3.77 -24.31 -28.18
N ILE A 496 5.06 -23.99 -28.27
CA ILE A 496 5.70 -23.52 -29.51
C ILE A 496 5.98 -24.69 -30.46
N CYS A 497 6.34 -25.86 -29.93
CA CYS A 497 6.71 -27.04 -30.71
C CYS A 497 5.49 -27.87 -31.16
N GLU A 498 4.43 -27.90 -30.37
CA GLU A 498 3.24 -28.74 -30.56
C GLU A 498 2.00 -27.89 -30.90
N LEU A 499 0.95 -28.53 -31.41
CA LEU A 499 -0.35 -27.88 -31.55
C LEU A 499 -0.97 -27.67 -30.15
N PRO A 500 -1.74 -26.58 -29.92
CA PRO A 500 -2.44 -26.36 -28.66
C PRO A 500 -3.26 -27.59 -28.28
N SER A 501 -3.14 -28.07 -27.03
CA SER A 501 -4.00 -29.14 -26.53
C SER A 501 -5.45 -28.64 -26.40
N GLU A 502 -6.43 -29.55 -26.54
CA GLU A 502 -7.85 -29.23 -26.34
C GLU A 502 -8.14 -28.71 -24.92
N ASP A 503 -7.27 -29.01 -23.94
CA ASP A 503 -7.41 -28.61 -22.53
C ASP A 503 -6.79 -27.23 -22.21
N THR A 504 -6.42 -26.42 -23.21
CA THR A 504 -5.77 -25.12 -22.94
C THR A 504 -6.78 -24.09 -22.42
N VAL A 505 -6.60 -23.62 -21.19
CA VAL A 505 -7.46 -22.59 -20.58
C VAL A 505 -7.44 -21.28 -21.37
N ILE A 506 -8.63 -20.81 -21.75
CA ILE A 506 -8.82 -19.55 -22.50
C ILE A 506 -8.92 -18.36 -21.54
N TRP A 507 -8.25 -17.27 -21.91
CA TRP A 507 -8.20 -16.01 -21.15
C TRP A 507 -8.86 -14.89 -21.93
N THR A 508 -9.67 -14.09 -21.25
CA THR A 508 -10.24 -12.86 -21.80
C THR A 508 -9.32 -11.68 -21.49
N VAL A 509 -8.96 -10.90 -22.50
CA VAL A 509 -8.20 -9.64 -22.29
C VAL A 509 -9.16 -8.55 -21.81
N LEU A 510 -8.88 -7.96 -20.65
CA LEU A 510 -9.67 -6.87 -20.06
C LEU A 510 -9.17 -5.48 -20.48
N ASN A 511 -7.85 -5.29 -20.45
CA ASN A 511 -7.19 -4.09 -20.97
C ASN A 511 -5.76 -4.38 -21.44
N GLN A 512 -5.20 -3.46 -22.22
CA GLN A 512 -3.86 -3.58 -22.78
C GLN A 512 -3.14 -2.23 -22.81
N GLY A 513 -1.81 -2.26 -22.74
CA GLY A 513 -0.93 -1.14 -23.09
C GLY A 513 0.33 -1.66 -23.78
N GLU A 514 1.23 -0.77 -24.20
CA GLU A 514 2.48 -1.17 -24.86
C GLU A 514 3.37 -2.03 -23.95
N GLY A 515 3.28 -1.85 -22.63
CA GLY A 515 4.05 -2.63 -21.66
C GLY A 515 3.38 -3.92 -21.16
N GLY A 516 2.14 -4.24 -21.55
CA GLY A 516 1.50 -5.46 -21.04
C GLY A 516 -0.03 -5.54 -21.13
N LEU A 517 -0.60 -6.51 -20.42
CA LEU A 517 -2.03 -6.85 -20.43
C LEU A 517 -2.63 -6.93 -19.02
N LEU A 518 -3.95 -6.84 -18.93
CA LEU A 518 -4.74 -7.42 -17.83
C LEU A 518 -5.67 -8.44 -18.44
N THR A 519 -5.64 -9.67 -17.95
CA THR A 519 -6.48 -10.77 -18.44
C THR A 519 -7.21 -11.47 -17.30
N SER A 520 -8.28 -12.19 -17.63
CA SER A 520 -9.07 -13.01 -16.70
C SER A 520 -9.28 -14.40 -17.27
N SER A 521 -9.19 -15.44 -16.44
CA SER A 521 -9.57 -16.79 -16.83
C SER A 521 -11.07 -16.84 -17.15
N SER A 522 -11.44 -17.73 -18.07
CA SER A 522 -12.85 -18.04 -18.37
C SER A 522 -13.46 -19.03 -17.38
N GLU A 523 -12.63 -19.89 -16.77
CA GLU A 523 -13.03 -20.95 -15.85
C GLU A 523 -12.04 -21.04 -14.66
N ASP A 524 -12.41 -21.85 -13.65
CA ASP A 524 -11.52 -22.23 -12.55
C ASP A 524 -10.32 -23.02 -13.10
N ARG A 525 -9.14 -22.82 -12.52
CA ARG A 525 -7.93 -23.55 -12.89
C ARG A 525 -7.58 -24.55 -11.81
N ASP A 526 -7.75 -25.83 -12.12
CA ASP A 526 -7.30 -26.95 -11.30
C ASP A 526 -5.76 -27.15 -11.37
N ASP A 527 -5.09 -26.49 -12.32
CA ASP A 527 -3.68 -26.67 -12.61
C ASP A 527 -2.80 -25.59 -11.98
N LYS A 528 -1.79 -26.02 -11.21
CA LYS A 528 -0.66 -25.30 -10.60
C LYS A 528 -0.94 -23.87 -10.07
N PRO A 529 -0.70 -23.59 -8.77
CA PRO A 529 -0.95 -22.27 -8.21
C PRO A 529 -0.07 -21.20 -8.85
N LEU A 530 -0.70 -20.14 -9.39
CA LEU A 530 -0.01 -18.97 -9.91
C LEU A 530 0.71 -18.17 -8.82
N ARG A 531 1.80 -17.51 -9.21
CA ARG A 531 2.61 -16.63 -8.36
C ARG A 531 3.03 -15.37 -9.11
N ILE A 532 3.19 -14.28 -8.35
CA ILE A 532 3.87 -13.08 -8.84
C ILE A 532 5.29 -13.43 -9.25
N GLY A 533 5.69 -13.02 -10.45
CA GLY A 533 6.97 -13.33 -11.07
C GLY A 533 6.99 -14.61 -11.91
N ASP A 534 5.88 -15.34 -12.03
CA ASP A 534 5.81 -16.46 -12.98
C ASP A 534 5.97 -15.97 -14.42
N PHE A 535 6.93 -16.58 -15.14
CA PHE A 535 7.14 -16.36 -16.56
C PHE A 535 6.09 -17.08 -17.43
N ILE A 536 5.56 -16.37 -18.42
CA ILE A 536 4.41 -16.80 -19.22
C ILE A 536 4.65 -16.54 -20.71
N GLY A 537 4.25 -17.50 -21.53
CA GLY A 537 4.03 -17.31 -22.97
C GLY A 537 2.57 -16.98 -23.25
N ILE A 538 2.33 -15.97 -24.08
CA ILE A 538 1.02 -15.52 -24.53
C ILE A 538 0.89 -15.90 -26.00
N PHE A 539 -0.19 -16.63 -26.31
CA PHE A 539 -0.49 -17.09 -27.64
C PHE A 539 -1.86 -16.56 -28.07
N GLU A 540 -1.89 -16.00 -29.28
CA GLU A 540 -3.08 -15.44 -29.91
C GLU A 540 -3.04 -15.86 -31.39
N PRO A 541 -4.17 -16.31 -31.96
CA PRO A 541 -4.20 -16.72 -33.37
C PRO A 541 -3.68 -15.61 -34.29
N ASP A 542 -2.85 -16.00 -35.26
CA ASP A 542 -2.27 -15.11 -36.28
C ASP A 542 -1.39 -13.95 -35.74
N MET A 543 -0.98 -14.01 -34.47
CA MET A 543 -0.13 -13.02 -33.83
C MET A 543 1.20 -13.63 -33.40
N PRO A 544 2.29 -12.83 -33.38
CA PRO A 544 3.59 -13.30 -32.89
C PRO A 544 3.49 -13.68 -31.41
N ILE A 545 4.26 -14.69 -31.01
CA ILE A 545 4.30 -15.16 -29.63
C ILE A 545 4.89 -14.06 -28.76
N LYS A 546 4.24 -13.78 -27.63
CA LYS A 546 4.73 -12.80 -26.65
C LYS A 546 5.13 -13.50 -25.38
N LEU A 547 6.19 -13.01 -24.77
CA LEU A 547 6.61 -13.42 -23.43
C LEU A 547 6.20 -12.35 -22.43
N ALA A 548 5.93 -12.76 -21.20
CA ALA A 548 5.52 -11.86 -20.14
C ALA A 548 5.79 -12.43 -18.75
N GLU A 549 5.71 -11.58 -17.73
CA GLU A 549 5.69 -11.97 -16.32
C GLU A 549 4.40 -11.53 -15.63
N ILE A 550 3.96 -12.31 -14.65
CA ILE A 550 2.88 -11.88 -13.76
C ILE A 550 3.40 -10.80 -12.80
N LYS A 551 2.85 -9.59 -12.90
CA LYS A 551 3.11 -8.48 -11.97
C LYS A 551 1.96 -8.16 -11.02
N TRP A 552 0.77 -8.69 -11.28
CA TRP A 552 -0.42 -8.50 -10.43
C TRP A 552 -1.31 -9.74 -10.52
N LEU A 553 -1.91 -10.17 -9.42
CA LEU A 553 -2.72 -11.40 -9.35
C LEU A 553 -3.86 -11.22 -8.34
N GLN A 554 -5.09 -11.51 -8.76
CA GLN A 554 -6.27 -11.58 -7.89
C GLN A 554 -7.20 -12.71 -8.33
N MET A 555 -7.77 -13.42 -7.37
CA MET A 555 -8.70 -14.51 -7.54
C MET A 555 -10.05 -14.11 -6.95
N THR A 556 -11.12 -14.27 -7.72
CA THR A 556 -12.48 -14.05 -7.23
C THR A 556 -12.94 -15.24 -6.35
N ARG A 557 -14.14 -15.14 -5.78
CA ARG A 557 -14.72 -16.23 -4.97
C ARG A 557 -15.16 -17.44 -5.78
N ASP A 558 -15.41 -17.25 -7.08
CA ASP A 558 -15.77 -18.32 -8.02
C ASP A 558 -14.50 -18.88 -8.69
N ASP A 559 -13.35 -18.71 -8.03
CA ASP A 559 -12.00 -19.08 -8.46
C ASP A 559 -11.54 -18.52 -9.83
N ILE A 560 -12.33 -17.61 -10.44
CA ILE A 560 -11.92 -16.83 -11.61
C ILE A 560 -10.69 -16.00 -11.25
N THR A 561 -9.62 -16.16 -12.03
CA THR A 561 -8.33 -15.53 -11.77
C THR A 561 -8.06 -14.41 -12.76
N ALA A 562 -7.73 -13.22 -12.26
CA ALA A 562 -7.28 -12.08 -13.05
C ALA A 562 -5.77 -11.85 -12.84
N ILE A 563 -5.06 -11.63 -13.95
CA ILE A 563 -3.60 -11.43 -13.94
C ILE A 563 -3.19 -10.19 -14.73
N GLY A 564 -2.34 -9.37 -14.12
CA GLY A 564 -1.62 -8.30 -14.79
C GLY A 564 -0.29 -8.84 -15.32
N LEU A 565 -0.10 -8.75 -16.62
CA LEU A 565 1.11 -9.21 -17.33
C LEU A 565 1.95 -8.02 -17.76
N GLU A 566 3.26 -8.10 -17.56
CA GLU A 566 4.25 -7.18 -18.13
C GLU A 566 5.00 -7.90 -19.24
N TYR A 567 5.09 -7.29 -20.43
CA TYR A 567 5.74 -7.93 -21.57
C TYR A 567 7.26 -8.01 -21.38
N HIS A 568 7.79 -9.14 -21.80
CA HIS A 568 9.21 -9.34 -22.05
C HIS A 568 9.51 -9.05 -23.53
N LEU A 569 10.64 -8.42 -23.82
CA LEU A 569 11.02 -8.05 -25.18
C LEU A 569 11.50 -9.27 -25.99
N GLY A 570 11.13 -9.30 -27.27
CA GLY A 570 11.57 -10.32 -28.23
C GLY A 570 10.59 -11.46 -28.43
N GLU A 571 10.55 -11.99 -29.66
CA GLU A 571 9.77 -13.17 -30.01
C GLU A 571 10.61 -14.43 -29.76
N PRO A 572 10.11 -15.41 -28.98
CA PRO A 572 10.89 -16.59 -28.63
C PRO A 572 10.92 -17.60 -29.77
N THR A 573 12.06 -18.29 -29.89
CA THR A 573 12.17 -19.57 -30.60
C THR A 573 12.45 -20.68 -29.60
N ALA A 574 11.62 -21.73 -29.60
CA ALA A 574 11.86 -22.90 -28.78
C ALA A 574 13.12 -23.64 -29.23
N VAL A 575 13.99 -23.95 -28.28
CA VAL A 575 15.23 -24.70 -28.50
C VAL A 575 15.48 -25.67 -27.37
N THR A 576 16.21 -26.75 -27.64
CA THR A 576 16.69 -27.65 -26.59
C THR A 576 18.17 -27.39 -26.34
N CYS A 577 18.56 -27.33 -25.07
CA CYS A 577 19.92 -27.07 -24.65
C CYS A 577 20.50 -28.26 -23.91
N THR A 578 21.73 -28.63 -24.26
CA THR A 578 22.49 -29.66 -23.56
C THR A 578 23.80 -29.03 -23.10
N ALA A 579 24.11 -29.15 -21.81
CA ALA A 579 25.36 -28.64 -21.28
C ALA A 579 26.52 -29.56 -21.65
N ASP A 580 27.71 -28.98 -21.88
CA ASP A 580 28.91 -29.77 -22.15
C ASP A 580 29.18 -30.73 -20.99
N ASN A 581 29.36 -32.02 -21.30
CA ASN A 581 29.55 -33.13 -20.36
C ASN A 581 28.30 -33.56 -19.56
N GLU A 582 27.09 -33.15 -19.97
CA GLU A 582 25.83 -33.69 -19.48
C GLU A 582 25.05 -34.39 -20.61
N ASP A 583 24.41 -35.52 -20.28
CA ASP A 583 23.53 -36.24 -21.23
C ASP A 583 22.08 -35.71 -21.21
N SER A 584 21.75 -34.85 -20.24
CA SER A 584 20.39 -34.31 -20.08
C SER A 584 20.17 -33.10 -20.97
N SER A 585 19.02 -33.08 -21.65
CA SER A 585 18.58 -31.94 -22.46
C SER A 585 17.48 -31.18 -21.74
N TYR A 586 17.53 -29.85 -21.82
CA TYR A 586 16.63 -28.94 -21.13
C TYR A 586 15.93 -28.01 -22.14
N PRO A 587 14.63 -27.73 -21.97
CA PRO A 587 13.94 -26.75 -22.79
C PRO A 587 14.45 -25.34 -22.49
N ALA A 588 14.64 -24.53 -23.53
CA ALA A 588 15.00 -23.13 -23.42
C ALA A 588 14.33 -22.32 -24.55
N LEU A 589 14.36 -21.00 -24.41
CA LEU A 589 13.83 -20.06 -25.39
C LEU A 589 14.96 -19.16 -25.87
N LEU A 590 15.28 -19.26 -27.16
CA LEU A 590 16.20 -18.36 -27.83
C LEU A 590 15.45 -17.08 -28.19
N ILE A 591 15.98 -15.94 -27.78
CA ILE A 591 15.51 -14.61 -28.21
C ILE A 591 16.50 -14.11 -29.29
N PRO A 592 16.07 -14.04 -30.56
CA PRO A 592 16.94 -13.58 -31.64
C PRO A 592 17.32 -12.10 -31.52
N GLU A 593 18.38 -11.71 -32.21
CA GLU A 593 18.76 -10.31 -32.39
C GLU A 593 17.64 -9.54 -33.14
N HIS A 594 17.35 -8.32 -32.69
CA HIS A 594 16.37 -7.42 -33.31
C HIS A 594 16.72 -5.94 -33.00
N ASP A 595 15.94 -4.97 -33.46
CA ASP A 595 16.28 -3.54 -33.43
C ASP A 595 16.55 -3.01 -32.02
N ARG A 596 15.93 -3.62 -31.00
CA ARG A 596 16.12 -3.31 -29.57
C ARG A 596 16.97 -4.34 -28.82
N ILE A 597 17.32 -5.45 -29.45
CA ILE A 597 18.09 -6.57 -28.87
C ILE A 597 19.35 -6.73 -29.71
N HIS A 598 20.45 -6.11 -29.28
CA HIS A 598 21.71 -6.04 -30.05
C HIS A 598 22.53 -7.33 -30.06
N GLN A 599 22.15 -8.34 -29.27
CA GLN A 599 22.78 -9.65 -29.25
C GLN A 599 21.74 -10.70 -28.87
N PRO A 600 21.78 -11.92 -29.46
CA PRO A 600 20.84 -12.97 -29.10
C PRO A 600 21.04 -13.40 -27.64
N THR A 601 19.94 -13.77 -26.99
CA THR A 601 19.94 -14.20 -25.59
C THR A 601 19.21 -15.52 -25.45
N LEU A 602 19.51 -16.25 -24.37
CA LEU A 602 18.82 -17.48 -24.03
C LEU A 602 18.09 -17.31 -22.71
N ILE A 603 16.83 -17.73 -22.66
CA ILE A 603 16.00 -17.82 -21.45
C ILE A 603 15.85 -19.29 -21.10
N ALA A 604 16.23 -19.67 -19.88
CA ALA A 604 16.20 -21.04 -19.40
C ALA A 604 15.80 -21.12 -17.93
N GLU A 605 15.45 -22.33 -17.46
CA GLU A 605 15.24 -22.55 -16.04
C GLU A 605 16.53 -22.31 -15.26
N LYS A 606 16.39 -21.97 -13.98
CA LYS A 606 17.51 -21.63 -13.12
C LYS A 606 18.56 -22.74 -13.03
N GLY A 607 19.82 -22.34 -13.04
CA GLY A 607 20.96 -23.25 -12.88
C GLY A 607 21.55 -23.72 -14.21
N LEU A 608 20.96 -23.36 -15.35
CA LEU A 608 21.60 -23.57 -16.64
C LEU A 608 22.77 -22.60 -16.84
N PHE A 609 22.64 -21.35 -16.39
CA PHE A 609 23.70 -20.35 -16.53
C PHE A 609 24.90 -20.65 -15.62
N SER A 610 26.09 -20.63 -16.21
CA SER A 610 27.35 -20.40 -15.52
C SER A 610 28.30 -19.71 -16.48
N ALA A 611 29.09 -18.76 -15.99
CA ALA A 611 30.01 -17.98 -16.82
C ALA A 611 30.98 -18.92 -17.55
N SER A 612 31.14 -18.73 -18.86
CA SER A 612 31.97 -19.58 -19.73
C SER A 612 31.52 -21.05 -19.87
N ARG A 613 30.29 -21.39 -19.45
CA ARG A 613 29.73 -22.73 -19.69
C ARG A 613 29.46 -22.91 -21.19
N GLY A 614 29.98 -24.00 -21.76
CA GLY A 614 29.63 -24.43 -23.11
C GLY A 614 28.29 -25.15 -23.12
N LEU A 615 27.44 -24.81 -24.08
CA LEU A 615 26.13 -25.41 -24.29
C LEU A 615 25.96 -25.73 -25.78
N THR A 616 25.33 -26.85 -26.08
CA THR A 616 24.83 -27.16 -27.43
C THR A 616 23.35 -26.87 -27.50
N ILE A 617 22.96 -25.94 -28.38
CA ILE A 617 21.56 -25.60 -28.67
C ILE A 617 21.14 -26.33 -29.93
N ILE A 618 19.97 -26.97 -29.92
CA ILE A 618 19.35 -27.55 -31.11
C ILE A 618 18.08 -26.76 -31.45
N ASN A 619 18.04 -26.21 -32.66
CA ASN A 619 16.88 -25.54 -33.23
C ASN A 619 16.54 -26.20 -34.57
N LYS A 620 15.36 -26.83 -34.69
CA LYS A 620 14.91 -27.53 -35.92
C LYS A 620 16.00 -28.47 -36.48
N ASP A 621 16.56 -29.32 -35.61
CA ASP A 621 17.62 -30.30 -35.90
C ASP A 621 18.98 -29.74 -36.31
N LYS A 622 19.21 -28.43 -36.17
CA LYS A 622 20.54 -27.82 -36.39
C LYS A 622 21.23 -27.56 -35.05
N PRO A 623 22.27 -28.35 -34.70
CA PRO A 623 23.05 -28.09 -33.50
C PRO A 623 23.95 -26.87 -33.69
N MET A 624 24.03 -26.03 -32.66
CA MET A 624 24.92 -24.89 -32.55
C MET A 624 25.58 -24.91 -31.17
N THR A 625 26.91 -24.87 -31.14
CA THR A 625 27.64 -24.75 -29.88
C THR A 625 27.79 -23.28 -29.52
N ILE A 626 27.50 -22.96 -28.27
CA ILE A 626 27.58 -21.62 -27.72
C ILE A 626 28.36 -21.63 -26.41
N THR A 627 28.85 -20.47 -26.00
CA THR A 627 29.43 -20.25 -24.67
C THR A 627 28.64 -19.15 -23.96
N ALA A 628 28.11 -19.46 -22.78
CA ALA A 628 27.39 -18.50 -21.94
C ALA A 628 28.34 -17.39 -21.47
N ASP A 629 27.92 -16.15 -21.61
CA ASP A 629 28.75 -14.96 -21.39
C ASP A 629 28.29 -14.19 -20.14
N THR A 630 27.23 -13.38 -20.25
CA THR A 630 26.78 -12.49 -19.19
C THR A 630 25.36 -12.83 -18.76
N LEU A 631 25.14 -12.95 -17.44
CA LEU A 631 23.79 -13.04 -16.86
C LEU A 631 23.12 -11.67 -16.97
N ILE A 632 22.03 -11.61 -17.73
CA ILE A 632 21.25 -10.39 -17.95
C ILE A 632 20.18 -10.26 -16.87
N GLU A 633 19.47 -11.36 -16.60
CA GLU A 633 18.39 -11.39 -15.64
C GLU A 633 18.38 -12.71 -14.87
N ASN A 634 18.14 -12.61 -13.56
CA ASN A 634 17.93 -13.74 -12.66
C ASN A 634 16.61 -13.52 -11.92
N ALA A 635 15.53 -13.93 -12.56
CA ALA A 635 14.17 -13.69 -12.08
C ALA A 635 13.75 -14.77 -11.07
N PHE A 636 12.45 -14.97 -10.82
CA PHE A 636 11.99 -15.95 -9.84
C PHE A 636 12.24 -17.40 -10.27
N ASN A 637 11.84 -17.75 -11.50
CA ASN A 637 11.84 -19.12 -12.02
C ASN A 637 12.63 -19.28 -13.34
N TYR A 638 13.30 -18.24 -13.82
CA TYR A 638 14.15 -18.30 -15.00
C TYR A 638 15.41 -17.44 -14.87
N GLU A 639 16.35 -17.70 -15.77
CA GLU A 639 17.53 -16.89 -16.02
C GLU A 639 17.58 -16.50 -17.50
N GLN A 640 17.98 -15.26 -17.80
CA GLN A 640 18.30 -14.82 -19.14
C GLN A 640 19.77 -14.44 -19.22
N PHE A 641 20.45 -14.90 -20.26
CA PHE A 641 21.87 -14.60 -20.45
C PHE A 641 22.24 -14.41 -21.92
N SER A 642 23.29 -13.62 -22.15
CA SER A 642 23.95 -13.52 -23.45
C SER A 642 24.86 -14.72 -23.68
N PHE A 643 25.15 -15.00 -24.95
CA PHE A 643 26.10 -16.03 -25.33
C PHE A 643 26.88 -15.64 -26.59
N THR A 644 27.99 -16.32 -26.81
CA THR A 644 28.76 -16.24 -28.06
C THR A 644 28.70 -17.58 -28.78
N ILE A 645 28.65 -17.55 -30.11
CA ILE A 645 28.69 -18.77 -30.92
C ILE A 645 30.13 -19.28 -30.93
N SER A 646 30.34 -20.50 -30.44
CA SER A 646 31.63 -21.17 -30.46
C SER A 646 31.95 -21.57 -31.91
N LYS A 647 33.19 -21.32 -32.34
CA LYS A 647 33.66 -21.65 -33.70
C LYS A 647 33.95 -23.13 -33.88
#